data_AF-A0A9W6ZHF6-F1
#
_entry.id   AF-A0A9W6ZHF6-F1
#
_cell.length_a   1.000
_cell.length_b   1.000
_cell.length_c   1.000
_cell.angle_alpha   90.00
_cell.angle_beta   90.00
_cell.angle_gamma   90.00
#
_symmetry.space_group_name_H-M   'P 1'
#
loop_
_entity.id
_entity.type
_entity.pdbx_description
1 polymer ?
#
loop_
_entity_poly.entity_id
_entity_poly.type
_entity_poly.pdbx_seq_one_letter_code
_entity_poly.pdbx_strand_id
1 'polypeptide(L)'
;MSNELSGSGRRGTVMISLDGSISRTSHLEGEEVVMADEEEEHEDEIYHEAEMKGEEKDDNEEEEDKGQKAVNYIQNMLRRNDQVGSRRRSVDYGAMPKGQDDEEEEQSKLAAKEESARWFDKVTDITQTIPGLVAYLEEELGAEEAELYAEKACRAVCKYTLHSVSQWEMKNLILFLGTLGFGDDSTDTYRRVFRSQKSTGIQLLKFNNLGKVLDWGIDNEHAIVLLGIVMGWKGEWEIFGNPEPPLEEVYVPDYGALDDAEKLAEETGIGNCYGQLVLLGYKEYHVNRGKLEPRGERNASFPLMRRAEANGIRKDKTIVTVTSSSKGGSRTPLQTYCVTMRVKPKKKEAQSKVVVTSYIPDQALDMFQLGRLAVKQNDFCFRGPLTSNERGQFCGPVSRYAARIMCERTPPYSTWICAAGFDNKKDIFLSEGAPKWKEEDGEGEDWDAVTTFGLRIWQPSVGKWVEVSVNGYMHEVRETDDVCGPRINNSLARLEHGSIVDLSGVQFIFQDFEHMKLNLPSEETLEMFMGDFNSMRLQCPVSLETIRYSHSIIESKVDWLENEDSSEAAGVFPACGHIVTYSTEMAEGLVTCPLCRVQSKLKQLSIAYTPAVTYGEQPPTHIFNPCGCAASLDCCEFWSEIKIHHPPTPGHTGVPLCPYCAEVLDAEKPFSRMVTGHGVTIDKNGEVSAADEEKE
;
A
#
# COMPACT_ATOMS: atom_id res chain seq x y z
N MET A 1 -53.33 -13.97 20.18
CA MET A 1 -54.26 -15.10 19.98
C MET A 1 -53.57 -16.14 19.11
N SER A 2 -53.97 -17.40 19.20
CA SER A 2 -53.38 -18.54 18.50
C SER A 2 -53.82 -18.63 17.04
N ASN A 3 -53.05 -19.34 16.22
CA ASN A 3 -53.47 -20.66 15.73
C ASN A 3 -52.29 -21.43 15.10
N GLU A 4 -52.21 -22.71 15.46
CA GLU A 4 -51.46 -23.73 14.72
C GLU A 4 -52.34 -24.28 13.59
N LEU A 5 -51.75 -24.96 12.62
CA LEU A 5 -52.26 -26.25 12.12
C LEU A 5 -51.17 -27.00 11.33
N SER A 6 -51.39 -28.29 11.08
CA SER A 6 -50.33 -29.26 10.77
C SER A 6 -50.67 -30.17 9.57
N GLY A 7 -49.69 -30.91 9.04
CA GLY A 7 -49.97 -31.89 7.98
C GLY A 7 -48.79 -32.64 7.34
N SER A 8 -48.40 -33.78 7.94
CA SER A 8 -47.68 -34.93 7.32
C SER A 8 -46.29 -34.71 6.63
N GLY A 9 -45.36 -35.67 6.59
CA GLY A 9 -45.32 -37.00 7.23
C GLY A 9 -45.02 -38.15 6.25
N ARG A 10 -43.75 -38.59 6.16
CA ARG A 10 -43.34 -39.88 5.57
C ARG A 10 -42.17 -40.49 6.34
N ARG A 11 -42.09 -41.82 6.39
CA ARG A 11 -41.05 -42.61 7.06
C ARG A 11 -40.12 -43.25 6.02
N GLY A 12 -38.86 -43.48 6.40
CA GLY A 12 -37.91 -44.38 5.75
C GLY A 12 -36.98 -44.94 6.83
N THR A 13 -36.62 -46.22 6.78
CA THR A 13 -35.96 -46.93 7.89
C THR A 13 -34.61 -47.49 7.50
N VAL A 14 -33.71 -47.47 8.48
CA VAL A 14 -32.33 -47.98 8.51
C VAL A 14 -32.14 -49.34 7.84
N MET A 15 -31.01 -49.50 7.14
CA MET A 15 -30.20 -50.72 7.16
C MET A 15 -28.72 -50.35 7.35
N ILE A 16 -28.00 -51.14 8.14
CA ILE A 16 -26.55 -51.04 8.38
C ILE A 16 -25.94 -52.42 8.05
N SER A 17 -24.71 -52.45 7.54
CA SER A 17 -23.86 -53.65 7.59
C SER A 17 -22.39 -53.26 7.67
N LEU A 18 -21.60 -54.22 8.14
CA LEU A 18 -20.21 -54.10 8.54
C LEU A 18 -19.46 -55.40 8.17
N ASP A 19 -18.14 -55.34 8.33
CA ASP A 19 -17.20 -56.47 8.43
C ASP A 19 -16.91 -57.35 7.20
N GLY A 20 -15.61 -57.50 6.89
CA GLY A 20 -14.97 -58.80 7.19
C GLY A 20 -14.09 -59.47 6.11
N SER A 21 -12.79 -59.60 6.42
CA SER A 21 -11.88 -60.72 6.03
C SER A 21 -11.51 -60.95 4.54
N ILE A 22 -10.56 -61.85 4.17
CA ILE A 22 -9.10 -62.00 4.46
C ILE A 22 -8.54 -63.20 3.61
N SER A 23 -7.21 -63.39 3.51
CA SER A 23 -6.46 -64.54 2.88
C SER A 23 -6.45 -64.59 1.32
N ARG A 24 -5.32 -64.81 0.61
CA ARG A 24 -4.39 -66.00 0.50
C ARG A 24 -5.06 -67.21 -0.21
N THR A 25 -4.41 -68.02 -1.07
CA THR A 25 -2.97 -68.31 -1.34
C THR A 25 -2.80 -68.95 -2.76
N SER A 26 -1.74 -68.66 -3.55
CA SER A 26 -0.52 -69.49 -3.85
C SER A 26 -0.55 -70.49 -5.04
N HIS A 27 0.62 -70.69 -5.68
CA HIS A 27 1.06 -71.86 -6.49
C HIS A 27 0.34 -72.10 -7.84
N LEU A 28 0.84 -72.83 -8.86
CA LEU A 28 2.17 -73.32 -9.38
C LEU A 28 1.91 -73.72 -10.88
N GLU A 29 2.77 -74.23 -11.78
CA GLU A 29 4.15 -74.79 -11.84
C GLU A 29 4.64 -74.69 -13.34
N GLY A 30 5.89 -75.05 -13.72
CA GLY A 30 6.20 -75.41 -15.13
C GLY A 30 7.62 -75.18 -15.71
N GLU A 31 8.32 -76.28 -16.06
CA GLU A 31 9.60 -76.39 -16.81
C GLU A 31 9.34 -77.14 -18.16
N GLU A 32 10.22 -77.36 -19.15
CA GLU A 32 11.70 -77.40 -19.33
C GLU A 32 12.16 -76.50 -20.54
N VAL A 33 13.44 -76.23 -20.92
CA VAL A 33 14.58 -77.04 -21.47
C VAL A 33 14.17 -77.83 -22.77
N VAL A 34 14.91 -77.97 -23.89
CA VAL A 34 16.35 -78.24 -24.16
C VAL A 34 16.87 -77.78 -25.57
N MET A 35 18.10 -77.22 -25.61
CA MET A 35 19.19 -77.06 -26.63
C MET A 35 19.07 -77.44 -28.13
N ALA A 36 19.90 -76.76 -28.96
CA ALA A 36 20.80 -77.33 -29.99
C ALA A 36 21.93 -76.31 -30.38
N ASP A 37 23.09 -76.79 -30.86
CA ASP A 37 24.33 -76.02 -31.18
C ASP A 37 24.74 -76.12 -32.69
N GLU A 38 26.03 -75.86 -33.03
CA GLU A 38 26.75 -75.97 -34.34
C GLU A 38 26.57 -74.74 -35.31
N GLU A 39 27.56 -74.05 -35.93
CA GLU A 39 28.95 -74.28 -36.48
C GLU A 39 28.99 -74.54 -38.01
N GLU A 40 29.84 -73.95 -38.88
CA GLU A 40 30.90 -72.90 -38.79
C GLU A 40 30.47 -71.55 -39.50
N GLU A 41 31.11 -70.80 -40.42
CA GLU A 41 32.36 -70.82 -41.24
C GLU A 41 32.66 -69.37 -41.83
N HIS A 42 33.94 -68.98 -42.09
CA HIS A 42 34.48 -67.78 -42.84
C HIS A 42 34.16 -66.32 -42.37
N GLU A 43 35.09 -65.34 -42.25
CA GLU A 43 36.30 -64.86 -42.99
C GLU A 43 36.04 -63.80 -44.09
N ASP A 44 36.53 -62.56 -43.86
CA ASP A 44 37.25 -61.75 -44.86
C ASP A 44 38.12 -60.68 -44.14
N GLU A 45 39.26 -60.27 -44.71
CA GLU A 45 40.40 -59.72 -43.94
C GLU A 45 41.00 -58.42 -44.53
N ILE A 46 41.81 -57.71 -43.72
CA ILE A 46 42.79 -56.66 -44.09
C ILE A 46 42.21 -55.29 -44.51
N TYR A 47 42.32 -54.27 -43.64
CA TYR A 47 43.38 -53.24 -43.80
C TYR A 47 43.56 -52.34 -42.55
N HIS A 48 44.83 -52.03 -42.25
CA HIS A 48 45.33 -51.05 -41.26
C HIS A 48 45.23 -51.40 -39.76
N GLU A 49 46.19 -52.19 -39.28
CA GLU A 49 46.68 -52.05 -37.90
C GLU A 49 47.47 -50.73 -37.73
N ALA A 50 46.97 -49.85 -36.85
CA ALA A 50 47.78 -48.95 -36.03
C ALA A 50 46.92 -48.45 -34.84
N GLU A 51 47.54 -48.27 -33.67
CA GLU A 51 46.97 -47.54 -32.52
C GLU A 51 45.65 -48.08 -31.91
N MET A 52 45.62 -49.36 -31.52
CA MET A 52 44.68 -49.86 -30.49
C MET A 52 45.41 -50.47 -29.30
N LYS A 53 45.92 -49.59 -28.43
CA LYS A 53 45.90 -49.81 -26.98
C LYS A 53 44.80 -48.93 -26.41
N GLY A 54 43.57 -49.43 -26.43
CA GLY A 54 42.51 -48.85 -25.64
C GLY A 54 42.87 -49.01 -24.16
N GLU A 55 43.00 -47.89 -23.46
CA GLU A 55 42.73 -47.89 -22.02
C GLU A 55 41.20 -47.98 -21.89
N GLU A 56 40.72 -48.92 -21.08
CA GLU A 56 39.29 -48.98 -20.74
C GLU A 56 38.96 -47.72 -19.93
N LYS A 57 38.42 -46.69 -20.60
CA LYS A 57 37.74 -45.60 -19.92
C LYS A 57 36.50 -46.16 -19.24
N ASP A 58 36.35 -45.87 -17.96
CA ASP A 58 35.15 -46.21 -17.20
C ASP A 58 33.93 -45.59 -17.91
N ASP A 59 32.90 -46.39 -18.17
CA ASP A 59 31.70 -45.95 -18.91
C ASP A 59 31.05 -44.70 -18.27
N ASN A 60 31.27 -44.47 -16.96
CA ASN A 60 30.84 -43.26 -16.26
C ASN A 60 31.54 -41.98 -16.75
N GLU A 61 32.85 -42.01 -17.05
CA GLU A 61 33.54 -40.82 -17.57
C GLU A 61 33.01 -40.41 -18.95
N GLU A 62 32.66 -41.39 -19.78
CA GLU A 62 32.14 -41.10 -21.12
C GLU A 62 30.65 -40.69 -21.10
N GLU A 63 29.85 -41.08 -20.10
CA GLU A 63 28.54 -40.47 -19.83
C GLU A 63 28.67 -39.01 -19.30
N GLU A 64 29.57 -38.75 -18.35
CA GLU A 64 29.73 -37.39 -17.78
C GLU A 64 30.19 -36.36 -18.82
N ASP A 65 31.16 -36.72 -19.67
CA ASP A 65 31.65 -35.85 -20.74
C ASP A 65 30.55 -35.57 -21.80
N LYS A 66 29.68 -36.54 -22.10
CA LYS A 66 28.49 -36.34 -22.98
C LYS A 66 27.49 -35.39 -22.33
N GLY A 67 27.11 -35.63 -21.07
CA GLY A 67 26.20 -34.76 -20.31
C GLY A 67 26.71 -33.31 -20.20
N GLN A 68 27.98 -33.13 -19.86
CA GLN A 68 28.61 -31.82 -19.75
C GLN A 68 28.68 -31.09 -21.11
N LYS A 69 28.90 -31.82 -22.22
CA LYS A 69 28.83 -31.27 -23.58
C LYS A 69 27.42 -30.86 -23.98
N ALA A 70 26.39 -31.64 -23.62
CA ALA A 70 24.98 -31.30 -23.87
C ALA A 70 24.57 -30.02 -23.12
N VAL A 71 24.92 -29.89 -21.83
CA VAL A 71 24.68 -28.68 -21.04
C VAL A 71 25.38 -27.46 -21.65
N ASN A 72 26.67 -27.61 -22.02
CA ASN A 72 27.43 -26.53 -22.66
C ASN A 72 26.87 -26.12 -24.03
N TYR A 73 26.30 -27.05 -24.80
CA TYR A 73 25.63 -26.76 -26.08
C TYR A 73 24.36 -25.91 -25.87
N ILE A 74 23.50 -26.31 -24.92
CA ILE A 74 22.26 -25.59 -24.59
C ILE A 74 22.56 -24.18 -24.07
N GLN A 75 23.55 -24.02 -23.17
CA GLN A 75 23.94 -22.71 -22.66
C GLN A 75 24.49 -21.79 -23.75
N ASN A 76 25.29 -22.30 -24.70
CA ASN A 76 25.82 -21.50 -25.80
C ASN A 76 24.77 -21.16 -26.88
N MET A 77 23.68 -21.92 -26.99
CA MET A 77 22.50 -21.53 -27.76
C MET A 77 21.77 -20.35 -27.12
N LEU A 78 21.47 -20.43 -25.81
CA LEU A 78 20.72 -19.40 -25.09
C LEU A 78 21.46 -18.03 -25.06
N ARG A 79 22.80 -18.04 -25.08
CA ARG A 79 23.65 -16.83 -25.12
C ARG A 79 23.62 -16.05 -26.45
N ARG A 80 22.90 -16.49 -27.49
CA ARG A 80 22.92 -15.83 -28.82
C ARG A 80 21.78 -14.83 -29.09
N ASN A 81 20.80 -14.71 -28.21
CA ASN A 81 19.71 -13.74 -28.33
C ASN A 81 19.93 -12.51 -27.44
N ASP A 82 20.94 -11.70 -27.79
CA ASP A 82 21.24 -10.42 -27.10
C ASP A 82 20.20 -9.32 -27.43
N GLN A 83 19.08 -9.33 -26.72
CA GLN A 83 18.27 -8.13 -26.45
C GLN A 83 17.39 -8.33 -25.21
N VAL A 84 17.24 -7.28 -24.40
CA VAL A 84 16.73 -7.27 -23.02
C VAL A 84 17.68 -7.92 -22.00
N GLY A 85 18.37 -7.07 -21.23
CA GLY A 85 19.31 -7.50 -20.18
C GLY A 85 18.63 -8.01 -18.91
N SER A 86 17.97 -9.16 -18.99
CA SER A 86 17.46 -9.90 -17.82
C SER A 86 18.10 -11.29 -17.75
N ARG A 87 18.72 -11.61 -16.60
CA ARG A 87 19.30 -12.93 -16.32
C ARG A 87 18.17 -13.94 -16.05
N ARG A 88 17.54 -14.47 -17.12
CA ARG A 88 16.54 -15.54 -17.04
C ARG A 88 17.14 -16.78 -16.33
N ARG A 89 16.78 -17.01 -15.07
CA ARG A 89 17.21 -18.17 -14.27
C ARG A 89 16.22 -19.35 -14.35
N SER A 90 15.90 -19.77 -15.57
CA SER A 90 15.25 -21.06 -15.87
C SER A 90 15.46 -21.43 -17.34
N VAL A 91 15.43 -22.72 -17.67
CA VAL A 91 15.42 -23.17 -19.07
C VAL A 91 14.00 -23.02 -19.61
N ASP A 92 13.74 -21.92 -20.32
CA ASP A 92 12.47 -21.67 -21.00
C ASP A 92 12.36 -22.56 -22.25
N TYR A 93 11.95 -23.82 -22.05
CA TYR A 93 11.65 -24.77 -23.12
C TYR A 93 10.51 -24.30 -24.04
N GLY A 94 9.72 -23.29 -23.64
CA GLY A 94 8.68 -22.68 -24.47
C GLY A 94 9.21 -21.68 -25.51
N ALA A 95 10.42 -21.16 -25.32
CA ALA A 95 11.05 -20.19 -26.22
C ALA A 95 11.84 -20.80 -27.39
N MET A 96 11.87 -22.13 -27.54
CA MET A 96 12.52 -22.76 -28.69
C MET A 96 11.76 -22.52 -30.01
N PRO A 97 12.43 -22.19 -31.12
CA PRO A 97 11.81 -22.15 -32.44
C PRO A 97 11.20 -23.50 -32.80
N LYS A 98 9.97 -23.50 -33.31
CA LYS A 98 9.32 -24.71 -33.81
C LYS A 98 9.89 -25.07 -35.19
N GLY A 99 10.88 -25.96 -35.20
CA GLY A 99 11.26 -26.73 -36.38
C GLY A 99 10.07 -27.54 -36.91
N GLN A 100 10.11 -27.89 -38.19
CA GLN A 100 9.02 -28.63 -38.84
C GLN A 100 9.33 -30.13 -38.87
N ASP A 101 8.50 -30.91 -38.16
CA ASP A 101 8.15 -32.30 -38.48
C ASP A 101 9.29 -33.34 -38.70
N ASP A 102 10.46 -33.16 -38.06
CA ASP A 102 11.53 -34.16 -38.01
C ASP A 102 11.47 -35.00 -36.70
N GLU A 103 10.92 -36.22 -36.76
CA GLU A 103 10.77 -37.12 -35.59
C GLU A 103 12.12 -37.49 -34.93
N GLU A 104 13.20 -37.51 -35.72
CA GLU A 104 14.56 -37.80 -35.26
C GLU A 104 15.10 -36.67 -34.35
N GLU A 105 14.68 -35.42 -34.58
CA GLU A 105 15.00 -34.27 -33.72
C GLU A 105 14.21 -34.32 -32.39
N GLU A 106 12.94 -34.76 -32.43
CA GLU A 106 12.13 -35.04 -31.23
C GLU A 106 12.76 -36.15 -30.37
N GLN A 107 13.20 -37.25 -30.97
CA GLN A 107 13.86 -38.34 -30.25
C GLN A 107 15.21 -37.91 -29.66
N SER A 108 16.02 -37.13 -30.38
CA SER A 108 17.27 -36.57 -29.84
C SER A 108 17.03 -35.61 -28.68
N LYS A 109 15.98 -34.78 -28.74
CA LYS A 109 15.55 -33.90 -27.62
C LYS A 109 15.05 -34.71 -26.42
N LEU A 110 14.35 -35.82 -26.65
CA LEU A 110 13.86 -36.69 -25.57
C LEU A 110 15.01 -37.44 -24.90
N ALA A 111 15.97 -37.97 -25.68
CA ALA A 111 17.17 -38.62 -25.16
C ALA A 111 18.01 -37.66 -24.30
N ALA A 112 18.32 -36.45 -24.80
CA ALA A 112 19.06 -35.44 -24.04
C ALA A 112 18.33 -35.02 -22.75
N LYS A 113 16.99 -35.06 -22.74
CA LYS A 113 16.16 -34.78 -21.55
C LYS A 113 16.19 -35.92 -20.53
N GLU A 114 16.21 -37.18 -20.96
CA GLU A 114 16.35 -38.34 -20.08
C GLU A 114 17.78 -38.50 -19.53
N GLU A 115 18.79 -38.26 -20.36
CA GLU A 115 20.21 -38.24 -19.98
C GLU A 115 20.49 -37.12 -18.97
N SER A 116 19.96 -35.91 -19.22
CA SER A 116 20.00 -34.81 -18.26
C SER A 116 19.29 -35.14 -16.95
N ALA A 117 18.13 -35.82 -16.99
CA ALA A 117 17.43 -36.24 -15.77
C ALA A 117 18.23 -37.28 -14.96
N ARG A 118 18.89 -38.24 -15.61
CA ARG A 118 19.77 -39.22 -14.95
C ARG A 118 21.01 -38.57 -14.32
N TRP A 119 21.58 -37.54 -14.95
CA TRP A 119 22.68 -36.79 -14.38
C TRP A 119 22.24 -36.00 -13.12
N PHE A 120 21.04 -35.42 -13.13
CA PHE A 120 20.51 -34.71 -11.96
C PHE A 120 20.22 -35.62 -10.75
N ASP A 121 19.90 -36.90 -10.94
CA ASP A 121 19.74 -37.88 -9.86
C ASP A 121 21.09 -38.34 -9.22
N LYS A 122 22.25 -38.05 -9.85
CA LYS A 122 23.59 -38.43 -9.34
C LYS A 122 24.20 -37.43 -8.33
N VAL A 123 23.64 -36.23 -8.12
CA VAL A 123 24.25 -35.18 -7.28
C VAL A 123 24.09 -35.46 -5.77
N THR A 124 24.98 -36.29 -5.21
CA THR A 124 24.98 -36.65 -3.79
C THR A 124 25.68 -35.65 -2.86
N ASP A 125 26.49 -34.73 -3.41
CA ASP A 125 27.21 -33.70 -2.66
C ASP A 125 26.56 -32.32 -2.83
N ILE A 126 26.20 -31.70 -1.70
CA ILE A 126 25.52 -30.41 -1.68
C ILE A 126 26.48 -29.21 -1.78
N THR A 127 27.79 -29.40 -1.65
CA THR A 127 28.77 -28.32 -1.90
C THR A 127 28.77 -27.94 -3.38
N GLN A 128 28.69 -28.94 -4.26
CA GLN A 128 28.57 -28.79 -5.72
C GLN A 128 27.26 -28.12 -6.15
N THR A 129 26.25 -28.06 -5.27
CA THR A 129 25.00 -27.33 -5.52
C THR A 129 25.19 -25.81 -5.52
N ILE A 130 26.20 -25.26 -4.81
CA ILE A 130 26.46 -23.80 -4.78
C ILE A 130 27.97 -23.48 -4.85
N PRO A 131 28.65 -23.72 -5.99
CA PRO A 131 30.11 -23.56 -6.11
C PRO A 131 30.60 -22.15 -5.78
N GLY A 132 29.82 -21.10 -6.07
CA GLY A 132 30.17 -19.72 -5.73
C GLY A 132 30.25 -19.43 -4.23
N LEU A 133 29.42 -20.11 -3.42
CA LEU A 133 29.50 -20.04 -1.96
C LEU A 133 30.74 -20.77 -1.44
N VAL A 134 31.06 -21.93 -2.01
CA VAL A 134 32.25 -22.71 -1.62
C VAL A 134 33.52 -21.91 -1.91
N ALA A 135 33.66 -21.38 -3.14
CA ALA A 135 34.81 -20.57 -3.53
C ALA A 135 35.00 -19.31 -2.67
N TYR A 136 33.91 -18.62 -2.30
CA TYR A 136 33.95 -17.49 -1.37
C TYR A 136 34.44 -17.90 0.04
N LEU A 137 34.04 -19.08 0.54
CA LEU A 137 34.53 -19.59 1.83
C LEU A 137 36.01 -19.98 1.73
N GLU A 138 36.44 -20.60 0.64
CA GLU A 138 37.85 -20.96 0.40
C GLU A 138 38.76 -19.72 0.27
N GLU A 139 38.29 -18.65 -0.36
CA GLU A 139 39.03 -17.38 -0.53
C GLU A 139 39.17 -16.60 0.79
N GLU A 140 38.11 -16.52 1.60
CA GLU A 140 38.08 -15.71 2.83
C GLU A 140 38.54 -16.48 4.10
N LEU A 141 38.45 -17.82 4.13
CA LEU A 141 38.85 -18.65 5.28
C LEU A 141 40.14 -19.45 5.05
N GLY A 142 40.40 -19.88 3.81
CA GLY A 142 41.30 -20.99 3.53
C GLY A 142 40.55 -22.33 3.36
N ALA A 143 41.16 -23.29 2.68
CA ALA A 143 40.48 -24.52 2.26
C ALA A 143 40.17 -25.49 3.40
N GLU A 144 41.08 -25.68 4.37
CA GLU A 144 40.86 -26.57 5.53
C GLU A 144 39.72 -26.02 6.42
N GLU A 145 39.71 -24.70 6.61
CA GLU A 145 38.66 -23.97 7.33
C GLU A 145 37.32 -23.95 6.58
N ALA A 146 37.33 -23.84 5.25
CA ALA A 146 36.11 -23.86 4.44
C ALA A 146 35.39 -25.23 4.47
N GLU A 147 36.13 -26.35 4.42
CA GLU A 147 35.58 -27.72 4.45
C GLU A 147 34.69 -27.95 5.69
N LEU A 148 35.08 -27.40 6.84
CA LEU A 148 34.32 -27.47 8.10
C LEU A 148 32.90 -26.87 8.00
N TYR A 149 32.67 -25.89 7.12
CA TYR A 149 31.41 -25.13 7.06
C TYR A 149 30.67 -25.25 5.72
N ALA A 150 31.34 -25.52 4.61
CA ALA A 150 30.79 -25.47 3.25
C ALA A 150 29.51 -26.31 3.08
N GLU A 151 29.51 -27.57 3.52
CA GLU A 151 28.32 -28.44 3.47
C GLU A 151 27.15 -27.86 4.27
N LYS A 152 27.41 -27.33 5.46
CA LYS A 152 26.39 -26.76 6.37
C LYS A 152 25.84 -25.44 5.83
N ALA A 153 26.69 -24.63 5.20
CA ALA A 153 26.34 -23.38 4.56
C ALA A 153 25.47 -23.62 3.31
N CYS A 154 25.85 -24.57 2.45
CA CYS A 154 25.03 -24.96 1.29
C CYS A 154 23.68 -25.55 1.71
N ARG A 155 23.67 -26.44 2.74
CA ARG A 155 22.42 -26.92 3.37
C ARG A 155 21.57 -25.76 3.91
N ALA A 156 22.16 -24.73 4.50
CA ALA A 156 21.43 -23.57 5.01
C ALA A 156 20.79 -22.72 3.90
N VAL A 157 21.51 -22.50 2.79
CA VAL A 157 20.99 -21.74 1.64
C VAL A 157 19.87 -22.52 0.92
N CYS A 158 20.07 -23.80 0.60
CA CYS A 158 19.06 -24.61 -0.10
C CYS A 158 17.79 -24.87 0.73
N LYS A 159 17.90 -25.00 2.05
CA LYS A 159 16.78 -25.39 2.93
C LYS A 159 15.84 -24.24 3.31
N TYR A 160 16.28 -23.00 3.20
CA TYR A 160 15.56 -21.85 3.73
C TYR A 160 15.48 -20.72 2.70
N THR A 161 14.26 -20.36 2.27
CA THR A 161 14.06 -19.19 1.42
C THR A 161 14.18 -17.89 2.23
N LEU A 162 14.55 -16.78 1.57
CA LEU A 162 14.60 -15.45 2.19
C LEU A 162 13.29 -15.09 2.91
N HIS A 163 12.14 -15.41 2.30
CA HIS A 163 10.83 -15.25 2.94
C HIS A 163 10.73 -16.06 4.25
N SER A 164 11.13 -17.34 4.24
CA SER A 164 11.10 -18.17 5.45
C SER A 164 11.96 -17.59 6.57
N VAL A 165 13.15 -17.08 6.25
CA VAL A 165 14.07 -16.41 7.20
C VAL A 165 13.47 -15.09 7.70
N SER A 166 12.84 -14.28 6.85
CA SER A 166 12.19 -13.02 7.26
C SER A 166 11.11 -13.21 8.32
N GLN A 167 10.47 -14.39 8.38
CA GLN A 167 9.45 -14.74 9.38
C GLN A 167 10.04 -15.40 10.64
N TRP A 168 11.37 -15.50 10.79
CA TRP A 168 11.99 -16.11 11.97
C TRP A 168 11.92 -15.20 13.20
N GLU A 169 11.01 -15.55 14.11
CA GLU A 169 11.15 -15.21 15.52
C GLU A 169 12.52 -15.65 16.07
N MET A 170 13.04 -14.94 17.07
CA MET A 170 14.31 -15.19 17.77
C MET A 170 14.57 -16.68 18.11
N LYS A 171 13.52 -17.45 18.45
CA LYS A 171 13.61 -18.90 18.74
C LYS A 171 14.14 -19.73 17.54
N ASN A 172 13.74 -19.38 16.32
CA ASN A 172 14.14 -20.06 15.09
C ASN A 172 15.60 -19.69 14.75
N LEU A 173 15.96 -18.42 14.95
CA LEU A 173 17.31 -17.90 14.72
C LEU A 173 18.34 -18.51 15.69
N ILE A 174 17.98 -18.66 16.97
CA ILE A 174 18.78 -19.36 18.00
C ILE A 174 19.00 -20.85 17.67
N LEU A 175 18.00 -21.50 17.06
CA LEU A 175 18.08 -22.87 16.61
C LEU A 175 18.99 -22.97 15.37
N PHE A 176 18.79 -22.10 14.38
CA PHE A 176 19.57 -22.01 13.15
C PHE A 176 21.07 -21.83 13.40
N LEU A 177 21.48 -20.92 14.29
CA LEU A 177 22.89 -20.75 14.66
C LEU A 177 23.53 -22.05 15.16
N GLY A 178 22.76 -22.91 15.86
CA GLY A 178 23.20 -24.23 16.29
C GLY A 178 23.20 -25.32 15.20
N THR A 179 22.82 -24.99 13.96
CA THR A 179 22.90 -25.92 12.81
C THR A 179 24.11 -25.65 11.91
N LEU A 180 24.81 -24.54 12.11
CA LEU A 180 25.98 -24.14 11.30
C LEU A 180 27.29 -24.80 11.75
N GLY A 181 27.27 -25.58 12.83
CA GLY A 181 28.45 -26.32 13.30
C GLY A 181 29.54 -25.46 13.93
N PHE A 182 29.24 -24.22 14.32
CA PHE A 182 30.12 -23.38 15.14
C PHE A 182 30.33 -24.05 16.51
N GLY A 183 31.52 -23.96 17.08
CA GLY A 183 31.85 -24.58 18.37
C GLY A 183 30.86 -24.18 19.48
N ASP A 184 30.56 -25.09 20.41
CA ASP A 184 29.45 -24.93 21.37
C ASP A 184 29.55 -23.63 22.20
N ASP A 185 30.76 -23.27 22.67
CA ASP A 185 31.01 -22.04 23.42
C ASP A 185 30.74 -20.76 22.58
N SER A 186 31.15 -20.75 21.31
CA SER A 186 30.85 -19.66 20.36
C SER A 186 29.35 -19.62 20.07
N THR A 187 28.73 -20.77 19.78
CA THR A 187 27.29 -20.90 19.53
C THR A 187 26.46 -20.34 20.68
N ASP A 188 26.74 -20.72 21.93
CA ASP A 188 26.01 -20.22 23.10
C ASP A 188 26.40 -18.79 23.49
N THR A 189 27.54 -18.27 23.01
CA THR A 189 27.88 -16.84 23.06
C THR A 189 27.03 -16.04 22.06
N TYR A 190 26.96 -16.42 20.80
CA TYR A 190 26.14 -15.72 19.80
C TYR A 190 24.66 -15.81 20.16
N ARG A 191 24.16 -16.98 20.60
CA ARG A 191 22.80 -17.10 21.13
C ARG A 191 22.53 -16.17 22.31
N ARG A 192 23.52 -15.79 23.12
CA ARG A 192 23.35 -14.76 24.18
C ARG A 192 23.28 -13.34 23.61
N VAL A 193 24.09 -12.99 22.60
CA VAL A 193 24.02 -11.70 21.90
C VAL A 193 22.67 -11.52 21.19
N PHE A 194 22.28 -12.47 20.34
CA PHE A 194 21.02 -12.41 19.60
C PHE A 194 19.79 -12.40 20.55
N ARG A 195 19.88 -13.01 21.75
CA ARG A 195 18.87 -12.88 22.81
C ARG A 195 18.83 -11.48 23.42
N SER A 196 19.98 -10.87 23.75
CA SER A 196 20.03 -9.57 24.43
C SER A 196 19.57 -8.43 23.53
N GLN A 197 19.92 -8.49 22.24
CA GLN A 197 19.48 -7.57 21.18
C GLN A 197 18.05 -7.87 20.67
N LYS A 198 17.43 -8.97 21.12
CA LYS A 198 16.09 -9.45 20.72
C LYS A 198 15.94 -9.75 19.22
N SER A 199 17.03 -10.13 18.57
CA SER A 199 17.15 -10.21 17.12
C SER A 199 16.21 -11.25 16.49
N THR A 200 15.64 -10.91 15.33
CA THR A 200 14.82 -11.77 14.47
C THR A 200 15.55 -12.04 13.15
N GLY A 201 15.01 -12.90 12.29
CA GLY A 201 15.59 -13.15 10.97
C GLY A 201 15.70 -11.88 10.11
N ILE A 202 14.85 -10.86 10.32
CA ILE A 202 14.97 -9.57 9.63
C ILE A 202 16.31 -8.89 9.97
N GLN A 203 16.77 -8.96 11.23
CA GLN A 203 18.08 -8.41 11.60
C GLN A 203 19.24 -9.22 11.01
N LEU A 204 19.14 -10.56 10.94
CA LEU A 204 20.15 -11.39 10.27
C LEU A 204 20.31 -11.00 8.79
N LEU A 205 19.20 -10.71 8.11
CA LEU A 205 19.21 -10.30 6.69
C LEU A 205 19.77 -8.87 6.47
N LYS A 206 19.95 -8.05 7.52
CA LYS A 206 20.64 -6.75 7.40
C LYS A 206 22.16 -6.87 7.25
N PHE A 207 22.74 -8.05 7.41
CA PHE A 207 24.15 -8.31 7.09
C PHE A 207 24.38 -8.16 5.57
N ASN A 208 25.21 -7.19 5.18
CA ASN A 208 25.56 -6.88 3.79
C ASN A 208 27.05 -6.55 3.58
N ASN A 209 27.86 -6.69 4.62
CA ASN A 209 29.33 -6.62 4.61
C ASN A 209 29.85 -7.26 5.92
N LEU A 210 31.12 -7.67 5.94
CA LEU A 210 31.71 -8.38 7.08
C LEU A 210 31.76 -7.52 8.36
N GLY A 211 32.03 -6.21 8.26
CA GLY A 211 32.09 -5.29 9.39
C GLY A 211 30.82 -5.29 10.24
N LYS A 212 29.64 -5.20 9.62
CA LYS A 212 28.35 -5.30 10.32
C LYS A 212 28.12 -6.62 11.06
N VAL A 213 28.79 -7.70 10.66
CA VAL A 213 28.71 -9.02 11.33
C VAL A 213 29.68 -9.05 12.52
N LEU A 214 30.88 -8.49 12.36
CA LEU A 214 31.87 -8.33 13.43
C LEU A 214 31.39 -7.40 14.55
N ASP A 215 30.65 -6.33 14.22
CA ASP A 215 30.01 -5.42 15.19
C ASP A 215 29.08 -6.15 16.19
N TRP A 216 28.62 -7.36 15.84
CA TRP A 216 27.77 -8.20 16.70
C TRP A 216 28.59 -9.10 17.65
N GLY A 217 29.91 -8.97 17.69
CA GLY A 217 30.78 -9.81 18.54
C GLY A 217 30.79 -11.28 18.07
N ILE A 218 30.72 -11.48 16.77
CA ILE A 218 30.83 -12.79 16.11
C ILE A 218 32.29 -12.95 15.67
N ASP A 219 32.89 -14.12 15.91
CA ASP A 219 34.28 -14.38 15.55
C ASP A 219 34.45 -14.43 14.02
N ASN A 220 35.61 -13.99 13.50
CA ASN A 220 35.79 -13.65 12.08
C ASN A 220 35.40 -14.79 11.12
N GLU A 221 35.84 -16.02 11.40
CA GLU A 221 35.50 -17.22 10.63
C GLU A 221 33.98 -17.43 10.53
N HIS A 222 33.30 -17.43 11.68
CA HIS A 222 31.85 -17.59 11.74
C HIS A 222 31.08 -16.40 11.14
N ALA A 223 31.67 -15.20 11.16
CA ALA A 223 31.12 -14.00 10.54
C ALA A 223 31.14 -14.08 9.00
N ILE A 224 32.24 -14.57 8.42
CA ILE A 224 32.39 -14.87 6.99
C ILE A 224 31.35 -15.92 6.54
N VAL A 225 31.20 -17.01 7.30
CA VAL A 225 30.20 -18.08 7.03
C VAL A 225 28.78 -17.52 7.06
N LEU A 226 28.41 -16.73 8.07
CA LEU A 226 27.09 -16.11 8.16
C LEU A 226 26.82 -15.14 7.01
N LEU A 227 27.82 -14.35 6.60
CA LEU A 227 27.69 -13.43 5.47
C LEU A 227 27.46 -14.18 4.16
N GLY A 228 28.24 -15.24 3.90
CA GLY A 228 28.09 -16.08 2.70
C GLY A 228 26.70 -16.73 2.60
N ILE A 229 26.14 -17.21 3.70
CA ILE A 229 24.78 -17.77 3.74
C ILE A 229 23.72 -16.67 3.47
N VAL A 230 23.88 -15.49 4.06
CA VAL A 230 22.95 -14.35 3.84
C VAL A 230 23.03 -13.83 2.40
N MET A 231 24.22 -13.83 1.77
CA MET A 231 24.39 -13.56 0.33
C MET A 231 23.70 -14.62 -0.54
N GLY A 232 23.78 -15.89 -0.15
CA GLY A 232 23.06 -16.99 -0.82
C GLY A 232 21.54 -16.80 -0.80
N TRP A 233 20.96 -16.47 0.36
CA TRP A 233 19.52 -16.15 0.46
C TRP A 233 19.12 -14.88 -0.30
N LYS A 234 20.06 -13.97 -0.58
CA LYS A 234 19.85 -12.77 -1.43
C LYS A 234 20.00 -13.05 -2.93
N GLY A 235 20.48 -14.24 -3.30
CA GLY A 235 20.57 -14.68 -4.71
C GLY A 235 21.89 -14.33 -5.41
N GLU A 236 22.91 -13.89 -4.67
CA GLU A 236 24.25 -13.56 -5.20
C GLU A 236 24.94 -14.78 -5.82
N TRP A 237 24.79 -15.95 -5.17
CA TRP A 237 25.34 -17.21 -5.68
C TRP A 237 24.42 -17.87 -6.70
N GLU A 238 25.01 -18.56 -7.68
CA GLU A 238 24.29 -19.46 -8.58
C GLU A 238 24.12 -20.83 -7.93
N ILE A 239 22.93 -21.42 -8.09
CA ILE A 239 22.52 -22.68 -7.48
C ILE A 239 22.20 -23.68 -8.60
N PHE A 240 22.80 -24.86 -8.54
CA PHE A 240 22.76 -25.89 -9.58
C PHE A 240 22.02 -27.15 -9.10
N GLY A 241 21.46 -27.93 -10.04
CA GLY A 241 20.63 -29.10 -9.72
C GLY A 241 19.20 -28.73 -9.34
N ASN A 242 18.52 -29.59 -8.57
CA ASN A 242 17.12 -29.43 -8.16
C ASN A 242 16.92 -29.46 -6.64
N PRO A 243 17.46 -28.49 -5.87
CA PRO A 243 16.83 -28.13 -4.60
C PRO A 243 15.40 -27.65 -4.89
N GLU A 244 14.45 -27.93 -3.99
CA GLU A 244 13.01 -27.67 -4.23
C GLU A 244 12.77 -26.28 -4.82
N PRO A 245 11.98 -26.14 -5.91
CA PRO A 245 11.96 -24.93 -6.72
C PRO A 245 11.59 -23.71 -5.88
N PRO A 246 12.37 -22.61 -5.94
CA PRO A 246 12.07 -21.41 -5.17
C PRO A 246 10.69 -20.88 -5.58
N LEU A 247 9.77 -20.90 -4.63
CA LEU A 247 8.40 -20.45 -4.84
C LEU A 247 8.36 -18.94 -5.10
N GLU A 248 8.02 -18.60 -6.34
CA GLU A 248 7.77 -17.25 -6.87
C GLU A 248 9.02 -16.35 -6.93
N GLU A 249 8.99 -15.31 -7.77
CA GLU A 249 10.04 -14.27 -7.77
C GLU A 249 9.95 -13.48 -6.46
N VAL A 250 10.77 -13.87 -5.47
CA VAL A 250 10.72 -13.29 -4.13
C VAL A 250 11.20 -11.83 -4.16
N TYR A 251 10.26 -10.88 -4.06
CA TYR A 251 10.60 -9.47 -3.82
C TYR A 251 11.51 -9.31 -2.60
N VAL A 252 12.74 -8.89 -2.87
CA VAL A 252 13.78 -8.50 -1.92
C VAL A 252 13.83 -6.97 -1.86
N PRO A 253 13.58 -6.33 -0.71
CA PRO A 253 13.82 -4.90 -0.56
C PRO A 253 15.31 -4.58 -0.75
N ASP A 254 15.63 -3.50 -1.45
CA ASP A 254 17.01 -3.01 -1.53
C ASP A 254 17.43 -2.43 -0.17
N TYR A 255 18.07 -3.27 0.64
CA TYR A 255 18.60 -2.90 1.94
C TYR A 255 19.76 -1.90 1.86
N GLY A 256 20.43 -1.75 0.71
CA GLY A 256 21.43 -0.71 0.48
C GLY A 256 20.76 0.65 0.33
N ALA A 257 19.83 0.76 -0.63
CA ALA A 257 19.05 1.97 -0.83
C ALA A 257 18.24 2.37 0.41
N LEU A 258 17.75 1.40 1.21
CA LEU A 258 17.07 1.68 2.47
C LEU A 258 18.00 2.22 3.56
N ASP A 259 19.18 1.62 3.75
CA ASP A 259 20.19 2.13 4.70
C ASP A 259 20.65 3.55 4.30
N ASP A 260 20.88 3.80 3.01
CA ASP A 260 21.31 5.11 2.50
C ASP A 260 20.19 6.16 2.56
N ALA A 261 18.93 5.76 2.32
CA ALA A 261 17.78 6.63 2.51
C ALA A 261 17.46 6.92 3.99
N GLU A 262 17.90 6.07 4.93
CA GLU A 262 17.83 6.34 6.37
C GLU A 262 18.90 7.38 6.76
N LYS A 263 20.17 7.18 6.37
CA LYS A 263 21.26 8.16 6.58
C LYS A 263 20.91 9.54 6.01
N LEU A 264 20.41 9.60 4.77
CA LEU A 264 20.02 10.86 4.14
C LEU A 264 18.95 11.60 4.96
N ALA A 265 18.00 10.87 5.54
CA ALA A 265 16.96 11.43 6.39
C ALA A 265 17.50 11.87 7.77
N GLU A 266 18.42 11.12 8.37
CA GLU A 266 19.10 11.50 9.61
C GLU A 266 20.01 12.72 9.45
N GLU A 267 20.77 12.80 8.35
CA GLU A 267 21.76 13.86 8.09
C GLU A 267 21.14 15.16 7.55
N THR A 268 20.11 15.08 6.70
CA THR A 268 19.58 16.24 5.95
C THR A 268 18.10 16.54 6.20
N GLY A 269 17.37 15.61 6.83
CA GLY A 269 15.91 15.68 6.95
C GLY A 269 15.12 15.33 5.69
N ILE A 270 15.78 15.12 4.54
CA ILE A 270 15.12 14.72 3.29
C ILE A 270 14.55 13.30 3.45
N GLY A 271 13.25 13.15 3.23
CA GLY A 271 12.56 11.87 3.45
C GLY A 271 12.17 11.59 4.92
N ASN A 272 12.35 12.52 5.86
CA ASN A 272 11.73 12.41 7.20
C ASN A 272 10.25 12.76 7.19
N CYS A 273 9.77 13.48 6.17
CA CYS A 273 8.36 13.76 5.96
C CYS A 273 8.01 13.46 4.50
N TYR A 274 6.93 12.71 4.27
CA TYR A 274 6.42 12.39 2.94
C TYR A 274 5.48 13.48 2.40
N GLY A 275 5.02 14.38 3.27
CA GLY A 275 4.01 15.41 3.01
C GLY A 275 3.02 15.52 4.17
N GLN A 276 1.93 16.26 4.01
CA GLN A 276 0.86 16.35 5.00
C GLN A 276 -0.54 16.26 4.38
N LEU A 277 -1.46 15.68 5.14
CA LEU A 277 -2.90 15.87 4.92
C LEU A 277 -3.35 17.13 5.64
N VAL A 278 -4.21 17.92 5.02
CA VAL A 278 -4.87 19.06 5.64
C VAL A 278 -6.38 18.91 5.47
N LEU A 279 -7.12 18.91 6.58
CA LEU A 279 -8.58 18.84 6.55
C LEU A 279 -9.18 20.05 5.81
N LEU A 280 -10.25 19.82 5.06
CA LEU A 280 -11.13 20.89 4.60
C LEU A 280 -12.23 21.09 5.65
N GLY A 281 -12.38 22.31 6.16
CA GLY A 281 -13.29 22.61 7.27
C GLY A 281 -12.81 22.06 8.62
N TYR A 282 -13.51 21.09 9.21
CA TYR A 282 -13.35 20.70 10.63
C TYR A 282 -13.31 19.17 10.85
N LYS A 283 -12.67 18.74 11.94
CA LYS A 283 -12.54 17.32 12.34
C LYS A 283 -13.89 16.62 12.59
N GLU A 284 -14.90 17.33 13.07
CA GLU A 284 -16.21 16.78 13.45
C GLU A 284 -17.31 17.84 13.27
N TYR A 285 -18.53 17.42 12.94
CA TYR A 285 -19.72 18.28 12.86
C TYR A 285 -20.91 17.60 13.54
N HIS A 286 -21.64 18.31 14.40
CA HIS A 286 -22.90 17.80 14.96
C HIS A 286 -24.07 18.28 14.09
N VAL A 287 -24.91 17.34 13.63
CA VAL A 287 -26.02 17.60 12.72
C VAL A 287 -27.29 17.84 13.53
N ASN A 288 -27.58 19.11 13.83
CA ASN A 288 -28.73 19.52 14.63
C ASN A 288 -29.80 20.18 13.76
N ARG A 289 -30.96 19.52 13.60
CA ARG A 289 -32.10 19.99 12.78
C ARG A 289 -31.73 20.36 11.34
N GLY A 290 -30.74 19.68 10.76
CA GLY A 290 -30.22 19.94 9.41
C GLY A 290 -29.09 20.99 9.33
N LYS A 291 -28.81 21.73 10.41
CA LYS A 291 -27.64 22.61 10.52
C LYS A 291 -26.42 21.80 10.95
N LEU A 292 -25.25 22.12 10.39
CA LEU A 292 -23.96 21.68 10.91
C LEU A 292 -23.47 22.59 12.05
N GLU A 293 -23.03 22.00 13.14
CA GLU A 293 -22.25 22.65 14.20
C GLU A 293 -20.82 22.10 14.18
N PRO A 294 -19.81 22.86 13.71
CA PRO A 294 -18.43 22.38 13.67
C PRO A 294 -17.85 22.17 15.07
N ARG A 295 -16.94 21.19 15.20
CA ARG A 295 -16.26 20.81 16.45
C ARG A 295 -14.79 20.50 16.19
N GLY A 296 -13.92 20.97 17.09
CA GLY A 296 -12.47 20.88 16.98
C GLY A 296 -11.86 22.02 16.16
N GLU A 297 -10.56 21.92 15.88
CA GLU A 297 -9.83 22.93 15.12
C GLU A 297 -10.27 22.98 13.65
N ARG A 298 -10.19 24.18 13.06
CA ARG A 298 -10.34 24.43 11.62
C ARG A 298 -9.07 23.99 10.87
N ASN A 299 -9.23 23.44 9.67
CA ASN A 299 -8.17 23.04 8.73
C ASN A 299 -7.00 22.26 9.36
N ALA A 300 -7.27 21.45 10.39
CA ALA A 300 -6.22 20.77 11.13
C ALA A 300 -5.42 19.81 10.25
N SER A 301 -4.08 19.94 10.31
CA SER A 301 -3.15 19.13 9.53
C SER A 301 -2.74 17.83 10.23
N PHE A 302 -2.15 16.93 9.45
CA PHE A 302 -1.54 15.68 9.88
C PHE A 302 -0.34 15.36 8.98
N PRO A 303 0.91 15.55 9.47
CA PRO A 303 2.11 15.27 8.70
C PRO A 303 2.41 13.76 8.65
N LEU A 304 2.74 13.26 7.47
CA LEU A 304 3.17 11.89 7.22
C LEU A 304 4.67 11.78 7.53
N MET A 305 5.02 11.65 8.81
CA MET A 305 6.41 11.56 9.27
C MET A 305 6.94 10.12 9.17
N ARG A 306 8.13 9.94 8.59
CA ARG A 306 8.87 8.67 8.52
C ARG A 306 8.91 8.00 9.90
N ARG A 307 8.60 6.71 9.95
CA ARG A 307 8.59 5.97 11.22
C ARG A 307 10.00 5.49 11.60
N ALA A 308 10.30 5.45 12.89
CA ALA A 308 11.55 4.90 13.41
C ALA A 308 11.71 3.39 13.14
N GLU A 309 10.59 2.66 13.01
CA GLU A 309 10.56 1.28 12.51
C GLU A 309 9.53 1.19 11.38
N ALA A 310 9.91 0.60 10.25
CA ALA A 310 9.05 0.41 9.09
C ALA A 310 7.85 -0.50 9.45
N ASN A 311 6.63 0.02 9.26
CA ASN A 311 5.39 -0.66 9.61
C ASN A 311 4.49 -0.99 8.41
N GLY A 312 5.00 -0.76 7.19
CA GLY A 312 4.30 -1.07 5.96
C GLY A 312 4.07 -2.56 5.76
N ILE A 313 3.30 -2.89 4.73
CA ILE A 313 2.89 -4.24 4.42
C ILE A 313 2.90 -4.46 2.91
N ARG A 314 3.19 -5.70 2.51
CA ARG A 314 2.97 -6.18 1.15
C ARG A 314 2.10 -7.43 1.16
N LYS A 315 1.46 -7.70 0.04
CA LYS A 315 0.62 -8.89 -0.16
C LYS A 315 1.49 -10.16 -0.04
N ASP A 316 0.89 -11.21 0.52
CA ASP A 316 1.48 -12.54 0.67
C ASP A 316 0.65 -13.54 -0.15
N LYS A 317 -0.45 -14.09 0.38
CA LYS A 317 -1.21 -15.18 -0.25
C LYS A 317 -2.72 -14.91 -0.20
N THR A 318 -3.46 -15.34 -1.21
CA THR A 318 -4.93 -15.27 -1.20
C THR A 318 -5.53 -16.67 -1.16
N ILE A 319 -6.37 -16.93 -0.16
CA ILE A 319 -7.00 -18.22 0.10
C ILE A 319 -8.51 -18.11 -0.10
N VAL A 320 -9.07 -18.93 -0.99
CA VAL A 320 -10.51 -18.98 -1.28
C VAL A 320 -11.13 -20.19 -0.58
N THR A 321 -12.00 -19.95 0.40
CA THR A 321 -12.76 -21.00 1.10
C THR A 321 -14.22 -20.98 0.67
N VAL A 322 -14.77 -22.13 0.27
CA VAL A 322 -16.21 -22.28 -0.02
C VAL A 322 -16.92 -22.74 1.25
N THR A 323 -17.93 -21.99 1.72
CA THR A 323 -18.63 -22.29 2.98
C THR A 323 -19.98 -22.94 2.74
N SER A 324 -20.12 -24.21 3.15
CA SER A 324 -21.32 -25.03 2.97
C SER A 324 -22.39 -24.87 4.06
N SER A 325 -22.13 -24.12 5.15
CA SER A 325 -23.12 -23.83 6.18
C SER A 325 -22.85 -22.53 6.95
N SER A 326 -23.90 -21.96 7.54
CA SER A 326 -23.91 -20.62 8.17
C SER A 326 -23.38 -20.58 9.61
N LYS A 327 -22.26 -21.27 9.89
CA LYS A 327 -21.51 -21.15 11.15
C LYS A 327 -20.10 -20.64 10.85
N GLY A 328 -19.65 -19.68 11.66
CA GLY A 328 -18.42 -18.92 11.39
C GLY A 328 -17.18 -19.82 11.30
N GLY A 329 -16.47 -19.72 10.16
CA GLY A 329 -15.21 -20.43 9.96
C GLY A 329 -14.17 -20.06 11.03
N SER A 330 -13.39 -21.04 11.45
CA SER A 330 -12.33 -20.85 12.44
C SER A 330 -11.29 -19.85 11.92
N ARG A 331 -11.05 -18.77 12.67
CA ARG A 331 -9.97 -17.82 12.36
C ARG A 331 -8.66 -18.44 12.83
N THR A 332 -7.80 -18.86 11.90
CA THR A 332 -6.41 -19.20 12.21
C THR A 332 -5.71 -17.99 12.83
N PRO A 333 -5.03 -18.14 13.98
CA PRO A 333 -4.40 -17.02 14.70
C PRO A 333 -3.03 -16.66 14.11
N LEU A 334 -2.98 -16.35 12.81
CA LEU A 334 -1.81 -15.70 12.22
C LEU A 334 -1.76 -14.25 12.71
N GLN A 335 -0.57 -13.79 13.12
CA GLN A 335 -0.37 -12.41 13.61
C GLN A 335 -0.19 -11.39 12.47
N THR A 336 -0.37 -11.81 11.23
CA THR A 336 -0.26 -11.02 9.99
C THR A 336 -1.47 -10.08 9.81
N TYR A 337 -1.40 -9.20 8.81
CA TYR A 337 -2.54 -8.41 8.37
C TYR A 337 -3.36 -9.18 7.34
N CYS A 338 -4.68 -8.95 7.27
CA CYS A 338 -5.53 -9.61 6.28
C CYS A 338 -6.73 -8.78 5.80
N VAL A 339 -7.17 -9.08 4.57
CA VAL A 339 -8.43 -8.61 3.99
C VAL A 339 -9.38 -9.80 3.87
N THR A 340 -10.49 -9.77 4.61
CA THR A 340 -11.50 -10.84 4.65
C THR A 340 -12.74 -10.43 3.85
N MET A 341 -12.95 -11.04 2.68
CA MET A 341 -14.09 -10.74 1.81
C MET A 341 -15.15 -11.85 1.85
N ARG A 342 -16.42 -11.49 2.04
CA ARG A 342 -17.55 -12.40 1.77
C ARG A 342 -18.14 -12.13 0.39
N VAL A 343 -18.15 -13.15 -0.46
CA VAL A 343 -18.68 -13.13 -1.82
C VAL A 343 -20.08 -13.74 -1.81
N LYS A 344 -21.07 -13.00 -2.32
CA LYS A 344 -22.41 -13.54 -2.59
C LYS A 344 -22.33 -14.60 -3.69
N PRO A 345 -23.07 -15.71 -3.62
CA PRO A 345 -23.19 -16.64 -4.74
C PRO A 345 -23.78 -15.92 -5.97
N LYS A 346 -23.20 -16.14 -7.16
CA LYS A 346 -23.87 -15.77 -8.42
C LYS A 346 -25.12 -16.64 -8.60
N LYS A 347 -26.11 -16.21 -9.40
CA LYS A 347 -27.42 -16.91 -9.59
C LYS A 347 -27.35 -18.39 -10.05
N LYS A 348 -26.17 -18.94 -10.32
CA LYS A 348 -25.91 -20.35 -10.68
C LYS A 348 -25.06 -21.12 -9.65
N GLU A 349 -24.58 -20.45 -8.59
CA GLU A 349 -23.76 -21.05 -7.53
C GLU A 349 -24.61 -21.27 -6.27
N ALA A 350 -24.43 -22.40 -5.60
CA ALA A 350 -25.25 -22.79 -4.44
C ALA A 350 -24.66 -22.40 -3.07
N GLN A 351 -23.44 -21.86 -3.03
CA GLN A 351 -22.67 -21.66 -1.80
C GLN A 351 -21.95 -20.30 -1.81
N SER A 352 -21.85 -19.65 -0.65
CA SER A 352 -21.05 -18.43 -0.49
C SER A 352 -19.56 -18.77 -0.40
N LYS A 353 -18.72 -17.83 -0.87
CA LYS A 353 -17.26 -17.93 -0.79
C LYS A 353 -16.73 -16.89 0.19
N VAL A 354 -15.70 -17.27 0.94
CA VAL A 354 -14.91 -16.39 1.80
C VAL A 354 -13.50 -16.35 1.24
N VAL A 355 -13.07 -15.17 0.79
CA VAL A 355 -11.71 -14.93 0.32
C VAL A 355 -10.93 -14.26 1.44
N VAL A 356 -9.72 -14.72 1.73
CA VAL A 356 -8.83 -14.12 2.72
C VAL A 356 -7.47 -13.88 2.07
N THR A 357 -7.09 -12.61 1.92
CA THR A 357 -5.75 -12.21 1.49
C THR A 357 -4.90 -11.91 2.71
N SER A 358 -3.77 -12.59 2.88
CA SER A 358 -2.74 -12.28 3.88
C SER A 358 -1.76 -11.21 3.36
N TYR A 359 -1.21 -10.47 4.31
CA TYR A 359 -0.15 -9.48 4.10
C TYR A 359 0.94 -9.66 5.14
N ILE A 360 2.19 -9.65 4.70
CA ILE A 360 3.39 -9.68 5.55
C ILE A 360 3.97 -8.26 5.70
N PRO A 361 4.78 -7.99 6.75
CA PRO A 361 5.48 -6.73 6.89
C PRO A 361 6.38 -6.45 5.67
N ASP A 362 6.47 -5.18 5.28
CA ASP A 362 7.44 -4.68 4.33
C ASP A 362 8.39 -3.70 5.05
N GLN A 363 9.68 -3.75 4.72
CA GLN A 363 10.69 -2.84 5.26
C GLN A 363 10.95 -1.64 4.34
N ALA A 364 10.47 -1.68 3.09
CA ALA A 364 10.56 -0.57 2.16
C ALA A 364 9.47 0.50 2.36
N LEU A 365 8.45 0.20 3.17
CA LEU A 365 7.22 1.01 3.26
C LEU A 365 6.90 1.42 4.70
N ASP A 366 6.35 2.62 4.85
CA ASP A 366 5.54 3.03 6.00
C ASP A 366 4.04 2.96 5.63
N MET A 367 3.20 2.65 6.61
CA MET A 367 1.73 2.68 6.49
C MET A 367 1.14 3.58 7.57
N PHE A 368 0.39 4.60 7.17
CA PHE A 368 -0.46 5.43 8.03
C PHE A 368 -1.93 5.03 7.83
N GLN A 369 -2.76 5.17 8.86
CA GLN A 369 -4.15 4.70 8.80
C GLN A 369 -5.12 5.72 9.38
N LEU A 370 -6.26 5.90 8.69
CA LEU A 370 -7.18 7.02 8.86
C LEU A 370 -8.58 6.53 9.23
N GLY A 371 -9.31 7.20 10.13
CA GLY A 371 -10.73 6.90 10.33
C GLY A 371 -11.42 7.51 11.55
N ARG A 372 -12.73 7.26 11.66
CA ARG A 372 -13.61 7.86 12.70
C ARG A 372 -13.42 7.33 14.12
N LEU A 373 -12.75 6.20 14.30
CA LEU A 373 -12.57 5.61 15.63
C LEU A 373 -11.27 6.10 16.27
N ALA A 374 -11.37 6.78 17.42
CA ALA A 374 -10.23 7.22 18.20
C ALA A 374 -9.57 6.03 18.94
N VAL A 375 -8.73 5.29 18.22
CA VAL A 375 -7.97 4.12 18.72
C VAL A 375 -6.59 4.08 18.06
N LYS A 376 -5.63 3.40 18.69
CA LYS A 376 -4.24 3.27 18.24
C LYS A 376 -4.02 2.64 16.84
N GLN A 377 -5.09 2.21 16.17
CA GLN A 377 -5.06 1.72 14.79
C GLN A 377 -5.24 2.85 13.77
N ASN A 378 -5.74 4.03 14.15
CA ASN A 378 -5.81 5.19 13.29
C ASN A 378 -4.80 6.23 13.80
N ASP A 379 -3.81 6.59 12.98
CA ASP A 379 -2.86 7.66 13.30
C ASP A 379 -3.55 9.03 13.24
N PHE A 380 -4.54 9.21 12.35
CA PHE A 380 -5.36 10.41 12.27
C PHE A 380 -6.86 10.10 12.42
N CYS A 381 -7.52 10.81 13.33
CA CYS A 381 -8.91 10.59 13.71
C CYS A 381 -9.77 11.83 13.46
N PHE A 382 -10.84 11.65 12.68
CA PHE A 382 -11.82 12.67 12.26
C PHE A 382 -13.19 12.02 12.17
N ARG A 383 -14.25 12.67 12.65
CA ARG A 383 -15.58 12.06 12.72
C ARG A 383 -16.56 12.54 11.65
N GLY A 384 -16.33 13.70 11.04
CA GLY A 384 -17.23 14.27 10.04
C GLY A 384 -18.63 14.55 10.61
N PRO A 385 -19.69 14.53 9.76
CA PRO A 385 -21.05 14.78 10.19
C PRO A 385 -21.61 13.64 11.05
N LEU A 386 -22.12 14.01 12.22
CA LEU A 386 -22.68 13.13 13.23
C LEU A 386 -24.13 13.49 13.56
N THR A 387 -25.06 12.58 13.31
CA THR A 387 -26.42 12.64 13.84
C THR A 387 -26.48 11.89 15.17
N SER A 388 -27.12 12.47 16.19
CA SER A 388 -27.47 11.73 17.41
C SER A 388 -28.69 10.86 17.15
N ASN A 389 -28.62 9.57 17.51
CA ASN A 389 -29.76 8.67 17.45
C ASN A 389 -30.63 8.74 18.71
N GLU A 390 -31.78 8.05 18.71
CA GLU A 390 -32.75 8.01 19.83
C GLU A 390 -32.16 7.59 21.19
N ARG A 391 -30.96 6.97 21.20
CA ARG A 391 -30.24 6.51 22.40
C ARG A 391 -29.11 7.46 22.82
N GLY A 392 -29.03 8.66 22.23
CA GLY A 392 -27.98 9.64 22.48
C GLY A 392 -26.61 9.27 21.88
N GLN A 393 -26.55 8.27 21.00
CA GLN A 393 -25.30 7.84 20.37
C GLN A 393 -25.14 8.46 18.99
N PHE A 394 -23.99 9.07 18.74
CA PHE A 394 -23.65 9.68 17.46
C PHE A 394 -23.29 8.65 16.38
N CYS A 395 -23.94 8.77 15.22
CA CYS A 395 -23.68 7.99 14.01
C CYS A 395 -23.33 8.94 12.84
N GLY A 396 -22.48 8.48 11.92
CA GLY A 396 -22.04 9.27 10.76
C GLY A 396 -21.45 8.37 9.65
N PRO A 397 -21.39 8.88 8.41
CA PRO A 397 -21.02 8.11 7.22
C PRO A 397 -19.55 7.65 7.22
N VAL A 398 -18.64 8.49 7.74
CA VAL A 398 -17.19 8.20 7.80
C VAL A 398 -16.93 6.84 8.47
N SER A 399 -16.15 6.00 7.79
CA SER A 399 -15.81 4.67 8.26
C SER A 399 -14.92 4.69 9.52
N ARG A 400 -15.07 3.68 10.40
CA ARG A 400 -14.29 3.55 11.65
C ARG A 400 -12.79 3.43 11.38
N TYR A 401 -12.45 2.71 10.31
CA TYR A 401 -11.13 2.59 9.71
C TYR A 401 -11.37 2.78 8.20
N ALA A 402 -11.08 3.98 7.70
CA ALA A 402 -11.57 4.48 6.43
C ALA A 402 -10.58 4.29 5.27
N ALA A 403 -9.29 4.49 5.54
CA ALA A 403 -8.23 4.41 4.53
C ALA A 403 -6.88 4.03 5.17
N ARG A 404 -5.96 3.58 4.32
CA ARG A 404 -4.52 3.52 4.59
C ARG A 404 -3.79 4.41 3.59
N ILE A 405 -2.71 5.03 4.02
CA ILE A 405 -1.73 5.67 3.14
C ILE A 405 -0.43 4.90 3.26
N MET A 406 0.15 4.54 2.13
CA MET A 406 1.42 3.85 2.02
C MET A 406 2.47 4.84 1.49
N CYS A 407 3.67 4.84 2.07
CA CYS A 407 4.78 5.70 1.65
C CYS A 407 6.04 4.86 1.43
N GLU A 408 6.72 5.06 0.30
CA GLU A 408 8.07 4.50 0.05
C GLU A 408 9.12 5.18 0.94
N ARG A 409 9.95 4.39 1.65
CA ARG A 409 11.04 4.90 2.51
C ARG A 409 12.30 5.31 1.74
N THR A 410 12.37 4.99 0.45
CA THR A 410 13.44 5.37 -0.48
C THR A 410 12.96 6.45 -1.45
N PRO A 411 13.86 7.29 -2.02
CA PRO A 411 13.52 8.19 -3.12
C PRO A 411 12.82 7.44 -4.27
N PRO A 412 11.81 8.04 -4.93
CA PRO A 412 11.32 9.41 -4.78
C PRO A 412 10.28 9.59 -3.64
N TYR A 413 10.20 8.67 -2.68
CA TYR A 413 9.30 8.69 -1.53
C TYR A 413 7.81 8.68 -1.89
N SER A 414 7.47 7.99 -2.98
CA SER A 414 6.11 8.01 -3.53
C SER A 414 5.09 7.56 -2.49
N THR A 415 4.01 8.33 -2.39
CA THR A 415 2.92 8.08 -1.46
C THR A 415 1.64 7.72 -2.23
N TRP A 416 0.83 6.80 -1.73
CA TRP A 416 -0.47 6.44 -2.32
C TRP A 416 -1.50 6.04 -1.26
N ILE A 417 -2.77 6.11 -1.62
CA ILE A 417 -3.89 5.81 -0.73
C ILE A 417 -4.60 4.50 -1.13
N CYS A 418 -5.04 3.74 -0.13
CA CYS A 418 -5.80 2.50 -0.28
C CYS A 418 -7.09 2.58 0.56
N ALA A 419 -8.20 2.08 0.03
CA ALA A 419 -9.47 2.09 0.75
C ALA A 419 -9.48 1.09 1.94
N ALA A 420 -10.27 1.42 2.96
CA ALA A 420 -10.35 0.74 4.27
C ALA A 420 -9.06 0.72 5.09
N GLY A 421 -9.22 0.55 6.41
CA GLY A 421 -8.13 0.27 7.35
C GLY A 421 -8.41 -0.96 8.20
N PHE A 422 -7.36 -1.59 8.72
CA PHE A 422 -7.41 -2.79 9.53
C PHE A 422 -7.94 -2.50 10.95
N ASP A 423 -8.79 -3.40 11.45
CA ASP A 423 -9.31 -3.32 12.81
C ASP A 423 -8.28 -3.73 13.89
N ASN A 424 -8.73 -3.82 15.15
CA ASN A 424 -7.88 -4.24 16.26
C ASN A 424 -7.45 -5.72 16.23
N LYS A 425 -7.89 -6.50 15.23
CA LYS A 425 -7.48 -7.88 14.93
C LYS A 425 -6.65 -7.97 13.64
N LYS A 426 -6.20 -6.82 13.11
CA LYS A 426 -5.47 -6.68 11.83
C LYS A 426 -6.29 -7.09 10.59
N ASP A 427 -7.61 -6.95 10.64
CA ASP A 427 -8.54 -7.47 9.62
C ASP A 427 -9.35 -6.34 8.95
N ILE A 428 -9.37 -6.31 7.62
CA ILE A 428 -10.32 -5.52 6.80
C ILE A 428 -11.46 -6.45 6.40
N PHE A 429 -12.59 -6.36 7.12
CA PHE A 429 -13.76 -7.18 6.84
C PHE A 429 -14.73 -6.52 5.85
N LEU A 430 -14.90 -7.13 4.67
CA LEU A 430 -15.78 -6.66 3.61
C LEU A 430 -17.01 -7.57 3.48
N SER A 431 -18.16 -7.02 3.88
CA SER A 431 -19.44 -7.72 3.87
C SER A 431 -19.94 -8.03 2.45
N GLU A 432 -20.94 -8.90 2.36
CA GLU A 432 -21.66 -9.25 1.13
C GLU A 432 -22.31 -8.06 0.39
N GLY A 433 -22.37 -6.86 1.01
CA GLY A 433 -22.85 -5.63 0.39
C GLY A 433 -21.79 -4.80 -0.33
N ALA A 434 -20.50 -4.96 -0.01
CA ALA A 434 -19.42 -4.25 -0.71
C ALA A 434 -19.14 -4.88 -2.10
N PRO A 435 -18.91 -4.11 -3.17
CA PRO A 435 -18.46 -4.64 -4.47
C PRO A 435 -17.08 -5.29 -4.36
N LYS A 436 -16.89 -6.46 -5.00
CA LYS A 436 -15.60 -7.15 -5.10
C LYS A 436 -15.52 -8.03 -6.34
N TRP A 437 -14.31 -8.26 -6.82
CA TRP A 437 -14.04 -9.04 -8.03
C TRP A 437 -12.75 -9.84 -7.87
N LYS A 438 -12.59 -10.87 -8.72
CA LYS A 438 -11.30 -11.47 -8.99
C LYS A 438 -10.64 -10.63 -10.08
N GLU A 439 -9.35 -10.32 -9.95
CA GLU A 439 -8.57 -9.68 -11.00
C GLU A 439 -8.36 -10.63 -12.19
N GLU A 440 -8.35 -10.08 -13.41
CA GLU A 440 -8.21 -10.86 -14.64
C GLU A 440 -6.75 -10.98 -15.12
N ASP A 441 -5.89 -10.00 -14.78
CA ASP A 441 -4.49 -9.91 -15.22
C ASP A 441 -3.48 -10.66 -14.34
N GLY A 442 -3.93 -11.41 -13.33
CA GLY A 442 -3.06 -12.11 -12.37
C GLY A 442 -3.02 -13.63 -12.57
N GLU A 443 -1.84 -14.23 -12.52
CA GLU A 443 -1.64 -15.69 -12.68
C GLU A 443 -2.19 -16.55 -11.51
N GLY A 444 -2.86 -15.95 -10.52
CA GLY A 444 -3.31 -16.59 -9.27
C GLY A 444 -4.77 -16.34 -8.89
N GLU A 445 -5.11 -16.59 -7.63
CA GLU A 445 -6.42 -16.26 -7.03
C GLU A 445 -6.44 -14.82 -6.47
N ASP A 446 -6.22 -13.84 -7.34
CA ASP A 446 -6.11 -12.43 -6.94
C ASP A 446 -7.45 -11.70 -6.90
N TRP A 447 -7.73 -10.98 -5.82
CA TRP A 447 -9.01 -10.29 -5.58
C TRP A 447 -8.82 -8.86 -5.07
N ASP A 448 -9.75 -7.98 -5.44
CA ASP A 448 -9.87 -6.61 -4.95
C ASP A 448 -11.35 -6.21 -4.75
N ALA A 449 -11.58 -5.05 -4.15
CA ALA A 449 -12.88 -4.53 -3.74
C ALA A 449 -12.86 -3.01 -3.59
N VAL A 450 -14.05 -2.40 -3.55
CA VAL A 450 -14.25 -1.05 -2.99
C VAL A 450 -15.07 -1.13 -1.70
N THR A 451 -14.91 -0.14 -0.82
CA THR A 451 -15.72 -0.05 0.42
C THR A 451 -17.16 0.36 0.08
N THR A 452 -18.11 0.10 0.98
CA THR A 452 -19.54 0.37 0.72
C THR A 452 -19.80 1.81 0.26
N PHE A 453 -19.32 2.82 0.98
CA PHE A 453 -19.47 4.23 0.61
C PHE A 453 -18.35 4.77 -0.31
N GLY A 454 -17.23 4.05 -0.41
CA GLY A 454 -16.11 4.39 -1.28
C GLY A 454 -14.99 5.19 -0.62
N LEU A 455 -13.91 5.34 -1.37
CA LEU A 455 -12.86 6.34 -1.17
C LEU A 455 -12.68 7.01 -2.53
N ARG A 456 -12.80 8.33 -2.59
CA ARG A 456 -12.63 9.07 -3.86
C ARG A 456 -11.49 10.06 -3.73
N ILE A 457 -10.77 10.27 -4.81
CA ILE A 457 -9.65 11.22 -4.89
C ILE A 457 -9.77 12.03 -6.17
N TRP A 458 -9.66 13.35 -6.05
CA TRP A 458 -9.39 14.23 -7.18
C TRP A 458 -7.91 14.09 -7.51
N GLN A 459 -7.60 13.53 -8.68
CA GLN A 459 -6.22 13.29 -9.11
C GLN A 459 -5.76 14.44 -10.01
N PRO A 460 -4.84 15.33 -9.57
CA PRO A 460 -4.45 16.51 -10.33
C PRO A 460 -3.91 16.19 -11.73
N SER A 461 -3.04 15.18 -11.86
CA SER A 461 -2.49 14.71 -13.14
C SER A 461 -3.51 14.15 -14.14
N VAL A 462 -4.72 13.79 -13.69
CA VAL A 462 -5.81 13.23 -14.53
C VAL A 462 -6.95 14.23 -14.70
N GLY A 463 -7.01 15.29 -13.89
CA GLY A 463 -8.06 16.32 -13.96
C GLY A 463 -9.48 15.81 -13.68
N LYS A 464 -9.63 14.69 -12.94
CA LYS A 464 -10.94 14.14 -12.56
C LYS A 464 -10.93 13.45 -11.21
N TRP A 465 -12.13 13.26 -10.66
CA TRP A 465 -12.36 12.32 -9.55
C TRP A 465 -12.23 10.87 -10.01
N VAL A 466 -11.55 10.07 -9.21
CA VAL A 466 -11.46 8.61 -9.35
C VAL A 466 -11.84 7.95 -8.03
N GLU A 467 -12.31 6.72 -8.08
CA GLU A 467 -12.57 5.87 -6.91
C GLU A 467 -11.39 4.92 -6.68
N VAL A 468 -11.08 4.62 -5.43
CA VAL A 468 -9.88 3.86 -5.04
C VAL A 468 -10.25 2.51 -4.43
N SER A 469 -9.56 1.46 -4.87
CA SER A 469 -9.74 0.09 -4.40
C SER A 469 -9.08 -0.18 -3.03
N VAL A 470 -9.31 -1.37 -2.49
CA VAL A 470 -8.69 -1.83 -1.22
C VAL A 470 -7.21 -2.21 -1.42
N ASN A 471 -6.79 -2.58 -2.63
CA ASN A 471 -5.35 -2.67 -2.96
C ASN A 471 -4.73 -1.31 -3.38
N GLY A 472 -5.54 -0.27 -3.62
CA GLY A 472 -5.07 1.10 -3.90
C GLY A 472 -5.06 1.52 -5.36
N TYR A 473 -5.70 0.75 -6.25
CA TYR A 473 -5.81 1.08 -7.67
C TYR A 473 -6.91 2.11 -7.95
N MET A 474 -6.73 2.89 -9.00
CA MET A 474 -7.71 3.85 -9.49
C MET A 474 -8.76 3.18 -10.39
N HIS A 475 -10.02 3.53 -10.14
CA HIS A 475 -11.20 3.15 -10.92
C HIS A 475 -12.02 4.39 -11.26
N GLU A 476 -12.84 4.35 -12.30
CA GLU A 476 -13.82 5.41 -12.51
C GLU A 476 -14.88 5.39 -11.40
N VAL A 477 -15.41 6.56 -11.03
CA VAL A 477 -16.40 6.67 -9.95
C VAL A 477 -17.67 5.94 -10.36
N ARG A 478 -18.09 4.95 -9.55
CA ARG A 478 -19.26 4.10 -9.86
C ARG A 478 -20.57 4.87 -9.95
N GLU A 479 -21.43 4.44 -10.88
CA GLU A 479 -22.82 4.94 -11.03
C GLU A 479 -23.72 4.51 -9.87
N THR A 480 -23.50 3.31 -9.32
CA THR A 480 -24.30 2.71 -8.23
C THR A 480 -23.41 2.07 -7.16
N ASP A 481 -23.85 2.09 -5.90
CA ASP A 481 -23.07 1.59 -4.76
C ASP A 481 -22.69 0.10 -4.84
N ASP A 482 -23.37 -0.71 -5.65
CA ASP A 482 -23.23 -2.17 -5.72
C ASP A 482 -22.27 -2.69 -6.81
N VAL A 483 -21.77 -1.81 -7.68
CA VAL A 483 -20.84 -2.13 -8.79
C VAL A 483 -19.59 -1.25 -8.67
N CYS A 484 -18.41 -1.71 -9.09
CA CYS A 484 -17.21 -0.87 -9.20
C CYS A 484 -17.03 -0.37 -10.65
N GLY A 485 -16.51 0.84 -10.84
CA GLY A 485 -16.19 1.35 -12.17
C GLY A 485 -14.98 0.65 -12.81
N PRO A 486 -14.78 0.83 -14.13
CA PRO A 486 -13.63 0.28 -14.84
C PRO A 486 -12.30 0.82 -14.26
N ARG A 487 -11.27 -0.04 -14.29
CA ARG A 487 -9.92 0.26 -13.75
C ARG A 487 -9.19 1.23 -14.68
N ILE A 488 -8.54 2.25 -14.11
CA ILE A 488 -7.86 3.32 -14.86
C ILE A 488 -6.37 3.00 -14.96
N ASN A 489 -5.88 2.80 -16.19
CA ASN A 489 -4.45 2.71 -16.54
C ASN A 489 -3.62 1.74 -15.68
N ASN A 490 -4.25 0.72 -15.08
CA ASN A 490 -3.64 -0.18 -14.08
C ASN A 490 -2.87 0.54 -12.95
N SER A 491 -3.24 1.78 -12.63
CA SER A 491 -2.40 2.70 -11.85
C SER A 491 -2.87 2.85 -10.40
N LEU A 492 -1.91 3.01 -9.48
CA LEU A 492 -2.18 3.30 -8.06
C LEU A 492 -2.63 4.76 -7.87
N ALA A 493 -3.48 5.00 -6.87
CA ALA A 493 -3.91 6.32 -6.44
C ALA A 493 -2.81 7.06 -5.67
N ARG A 494 -1.76 7.51 -6.38
CA ARG A 494 -0.65 8.29 -5.82
C ARG A 494 -1.16 9.61 -5.23
N LEU A 495 -0.66 10.03 -4.07
CA LEU A 495 -0.96 11.35 -3.51
C LEU A 495 0.00 12.38 -4.10
N GLU A 496 -0.49 13.15 -5.06
CA GLU A 496 0.19 14.32 -5.66
C GLU A 496 -0.17 15.59 -4.88
N HIS A 497 0.68 16.62 -4.88
CA HIS A 497 0.30 17.93 -4.33
C HIS A 497 -1.01 18.44 -4.96
N GLY A 498 -1.94 18.90 -4.12
CA GLY A 498 -3.26 19.34 -4.55
C GLY A 498 -4.29 18.20 -4.71
N SER A 499 -3.93 16.94 -4.44
CA SER A 499 -4.89 15.83 -4.45
C SER A 499 -5.92 15.99 -3.33
N ILE A 500 -7.22 15.91 -3.67
CA ILE A 500 -8.31 16.07 -2.69
C ILE A 500 -8.97 14.72 -2.44
N VAL A 501 -8.89 14.21 -1.21
CA VAL A 501 -9.46 12.91 -0.79
C VAL A 501 -10.82 13.12 -0.14
N ASP A 502 -11.85 12.41 -0.60
CA ASP A 502 -13.20 12.34 -0.01
C ASP A 502 -13.43 10.98 0.68
N LEU A 503 -13.63 11.03 2.01
CA LEU A 503 -13.94 9.88 2.87
C LEU A 503 -15.41 9.85 3.33
N SER A 504 -16.31 10.26 2.44
CA SER A 504 -17.77 10.24 2.63
C SER A 504 -18.22 11.17 3.77
N GLY A 505 -18.13 12.48 3.55
CA GLY A 505 -18.51 13.51 4.52
C GLY A 505 -17.33 14.18 5.25
N VAL A 506 -16.09 13.86 4.88
CA VAL A 506 -14.87 14.59 5.30
C VAL A 506 -13.91 14.61 4.12
N GLN A 507 -13.32 15.77 3.85
CA GLN A 507 -12.36 15.97 2.79
C GLN A 507 -11.00 16.44 3.32
N PHE A 508 -9.95 16.09 2.60
CA PHE A 508 -8.56 16.48 2.87
C PHE A 508 -7.92 16.91 1.57
N ILE A 509 -7.02 17.88 1.62
CA ILE A 509 -6.05 18.15 0.55
C ILE A 509 -4.68 17.63 0.98
N PHE A 510 -3.93 17.04 0.05
CA PHE A 510 -2.54 16.61 0.28
C PHE A 510 -1.56 17.67 -0.22
N GLN A 511 -0.57 17.99 0.60
CA GLN A 511 0.57 18.84 0.24
C GLN A 511 1.84 18.01 0.39
N ASP A 512 2.63 17.86 -0.68
CA ASP A 512 3.92 17.17 -0.62
C ASP A 512 4.96 17.95 0.20
N PHE A 513 6.06 17.28 0.54
CA PHE A 513 7.13 17.83 1.37
C PHE A 513 7.88 19.01 0.74
N GLU A 514 7.95 19.13 -0.59
CA GLU A 514 8.63 20.27 -1.22
C GLU A 514 7.76 21.53 -1.14
N HIS A 515 6.47 21.41 -1.44
CA HIS A 515 5.51 22.52 -1.31
C HIS A 515 5.32 22.95 0.16
N MET A 516 5.56 22.07 1.14
CA MET A 516 5.61 22.45 2.56
C MET A 516 6.80 23.38 2.90
N LYS A 517 7.88 23.39 2.12
CA LYS A 517 9.06 24.25 2.34
C LYS A 517 8.95 25.63 1.70
N LEU A 518 8.07 25.81 0.71
CA LEU A 518 8.08 26.98 -0.18
C LEU A 518 7.55 28.29 0.46
N ASN A 519 7.18 28.29 1.75
CA ASN A 519 6.68 29.46 2.49
C ASN A 519 5.47 30.19 1.84
N LEU A 520 4.70 29.47 1.03
CA LEU A 520 3.57 30.00 0.25
C LEU A 520 2.37 30.42 1.12
N PRO A 521 1.83 31.61 0.85
CA PRO A 521 2.35 32.87 1.40
C PRO A 521 2.45 32.82 2.93
N SER A 522 3.43 33.50 3.54
CA SER A 522 3.69 33.36 4.98
C SER A 522 2.59 33.93 5.90
N GLU A 523 2.58 33.48 7.16
CA GLU A 523 1.75 34.06 8.22
C GLU A 523 2.02 35.57 8.40
N GLU A 524 3.28 35.98 8.30
CA GLU A 524 3.74 37.38 8.24
C GLU A 524 3.11 38.17 7.08
N THR A 525 2.92 37.54 5.91
CA THR A 525 2.24 38.16 4.75
C THR A 525 0.77 38.44 5.07
N LEU A 526 0.13 37.54 5.82
CA LEU A 526 -1.25 37.71 6.30
C LEU A 526 -1.37 38.80 7.36
N GLU A 527 -0.44 38.82 8.33
CA GLU A 527 -0.37 39.86 9.36
C GLU A 527 -0.16 41.25 8.76
N MET A 528 0.70 41.37 7.74
CA MET A 528 0.91 42.61 6.99
C MET A 528 -0.39 43.08 6.33
N PHE A 529 -1.10 42.21 5.60
CA PHE A 529 -2.40 42.54 5.00
C PHE A 529 -3.45 42.99 6.04
N MET A 530 -3.53 42.30 7.19
CA MET A 530 -4.44 42.66 8.27
C MET A 530 -4.06 44.00 8.92
N GLY A 531 -2.75 44.28 9.03
CA GLY A 531 -2.21 45.56 9.50
C GLY A 531 -2.50 46.72 8.55
N ASP A 532 -2.37 46.51 7.24
CA ASP A 532 -2.68 47.51 6.21
C ASP A 532 -4.18 47.82 6.17
N PHE A 533 -5.06 46.81 6.14
CA PHE A 533 -6.51 46.99 6.22
C PHE A 533 -6.94 47.76 7.48
N ASN A 534 -6.38 47.40 8.64
CA ASN A 534 -6.65 48.10 9.90
C ASN A 534 -6.10 49.54 9.89
N SER A 535 -5.04 49.82 9.13
CA SER A 535 -4.47 51.15 8.94
C SER A 535 -5.30 52.05 8.02
N MET A 536 -6.09 51.48 7.10
CA MET A 536 -7.04 52.23 6.25
C MET A 536 -8.17 52.89 7.06
N ARG A 537 -8.46 52.42 8.28
CA ARG A 537 -9.50 52.95 9.20
C ARG A 537 -10.87 53.12 8.54
N LEU A 538 -11.28 52.12 7.75
CA LEU A 538 -12.55 52.10 7.04
C LEU A 538 -13.73 52.39 7.97
N GLN A 539 -14.56 53.38 7.66
CA GLN A 539 -15.75 53.70 8.46
C GLN A 539 -16.95 52.89 7.99
N CYS A 540 -17.71 52.31 8.92
CA CYS A 540 -18.95 51.64 8.63
C CYS A 540 -20.04 52.67 8.24
N PRO A 541 -20.63 52.62 7.03
CA PRO A 541 -21.68 53.57 6.65
C PRO A 541 -23.02 53.35 7.37
N VAL A 542 -23.09 52.39 8.31
CA VAL A 542 -24.29 51.98 9.04
C VAL A 542 -24.22 52.40 10.51
N SER A 543 -23.14 52.06 11.22
CA SER A 543 -22.95 52.41 12.63
C SER A 543 -22.06 53.65 12.86
N LEU A 544 -21.35 54.11 11.82
CA LEU A 544 -20.36 55.22 11.88
C LEU A 544 -19.14 54.93 12.76
N GLU A 545 -18.88 53.66 13.07
CA GLU A 545 -17.68 53.18 13.78
C GLU A 545 -16.56 52.80 12.80
N THR A 546 -15.34 52.65 13.32
CA THR A 546 -14.20 52.14 12.53
C THR A 546 -14.25 50.62 12.46
N ILE A 547 -14.30 50.07 11.25
CA ILE A 547 -14.23 48.63 11.00
C ILE A 547 -12.79 48.15 11.23
N ARG A 548 -12.62 47.05 11.97
CA ARG A 548 -11.33 46.38 12.17
C ARG A 548 -11.40 44.87 11.97
N TYR A 549 -10.28 44.29 11.52
CA TYR A 549 -9.99 42.89 11.79
C TYR A 549 -9.53 42.71 13.24
N SER A 550 -10.18 41.77 13.94
CA SER A 550 -9.62 41.20 15.18
C SER A 550 -8.50 40.22 14.84
N HIS A 551 -7.38 40.30 15.54
CA HIS A 551 -6.30 39.30 15.45
C HIS A 551 -6.67 37.93 16.06
N SER A 552 -7.82 37.81 16.76
CA SER A 552 -8.35 36.55 17.32
C SER A 552 -8.82 35.52 16.29
N ILE A 553 -8.32 35.62 15.05
CA ILE A 553 -8.68 34.81 13.88
C ILE A 553 -7.46 34.01 13.38
N ILE A 554 -6.23 34.46 13.69
CA ILE A 554 -4.98 33.76 13.36
C ILE A 554 -4.73 32.60 14.34
N GLU A 555 -4.73 32.86 15.65
CA GLU A 555 -4.50 31.82 16.65
C GLU A 555 -5.74 30.94 16.89
N SER A 556 -5.67 29.67 16.43
CA SER A 556 -6.66 28.62 16.71
C SER A 556 -6.59 28.07 18.15
N LYS A 557 -6.44 28.94 19.17
CA LYS A 557 -6.13 28.57 20.57
C LYS A 557 -7.06 29.13 21.64
N VAL A 558 -8.02 30.00 21.29
CA VAL A 558 -8.99 30.55 22.26
C VAL A 558 -10.35 29.90 22.03
N ASP A 559 -11.04 29.56 23.13
CA ASP A 559 -12.39 29.00 23.10
C ASP A 559 -13.40 30.03 22.53
N TRP A 560 -14.49 29.56 21.92
CA TRP A 560 -15.44 30.43 21.19
C TRP A 560 -16.45 31.15 22.12
N LEU A 561 -15.98 31.56 23.30
CA LEU A 561 -16.77 32.17 24.38
C LEU A 561 -15.96 33.30 25.05
N GLU A 562 -16.66 34.37 25.43
CA GLU A 562 -16.19 35.42 26.36
C GLU A 562 -14.99 36.27 25.89
N ASN A 563 -15.23 37.12 24.88
CA ASN A 563 -14.62 38.46 24.78
C ASN A 563 -15.73 39.48 24.48
N GLU A 564 -15.85 40.56 25.26
CA GLU A 564 -17.06 41.40 25.29
C GLU A 564 -17.10 42.52 24.22
N ASP A 565 -15.94 43.03 23.76
CA ASP A 565 -15.85 44.14 22.80
C ASP A 565 -16.07 43.69 21.35
N SER A 566 -17.32 43.33 21.03
CA SER A 566 -17.71 42.83 19.70
C SER A 566 -17.98 43.93 18.64
N SER A 567 -18.07 45.20 19.02
CA SER A 567 -18.60 46.28 18.15
C SER A 567 -17.68 46.73 17.00
N GLU A 568 -16.36 46.70 17.16
CA GLU A 568 -15.42 47.14 16.10
C GLU A 568 -15.11 46.06 15.04
N ALA A 569 -15.65 44.83 15.19
CA ALA A 569 -15.28 43.69 14.35
C ALA A 569 -15.76 43.83 12.89
N ALA A 570 -14.97 43.34 11.93
CA ALA A 570 -15.35 43.32 10.52
C ALA A 570 -16.44 42.29 10.21
N GLY A 571 -17.51 42.76 9.57
CA GLY A 571 -18.60 41.95 9.05
C GLY A 571 -18.78 42.14 7.55
N VAL A 572 -19.39 41.17 6.88
CA VAL A 572 -19.56 41.17 5.42
C VAL A 572 -20.88 40.54 4.98
N PHE A 573 -21.38 40.98 3.82
CA PHE A 573 -22.52 40.37 3.13
C PHE A 573 -22.04 39.51 1.95
N PRO A 574 -21.95 38.16 2.06
CA PRO A 574 -21.23 37.33 1.10
C PRO A 574 -21.74 37.36 -0.35
N ALA A 575 -23.03 37.61 -0.60
CA ALA A 575 -23.59 37.69 -1.95
C ALA A 575 -23.27 39.01 -2.70
N CYS A 576 -22.73 40.01 -2.01
CA CYS A 576 -22.44 41.33 -2.60
C CYS A 576 -21.13 41.99 -2.14
N GLY A 577 -20.26 41.28 -1.41
CA GLY A 577 -18.92 41.78 -1.06
C GLY A 577 -18.86 42.84 0.04
N HIS A 578 -19.98 43.48 0.37
CA HIS A 578 -20.01 44.71 1.17
C HIS A 578 -19.62 44.47 2.64
N ILE A 579 -18.54 45.14 3.06
CA ILE A 579 -18.00 45.13 4.42
C ILE A 579 -18.67 46.24 5.27
N VAL A 580 -19.00 45.90 6.51
CA VAL A 580 -19.58 46.76 7.56
C VAL A 580 -19.00 46.37 8.93
N THR A 581 -19.41 47.00 10.02
CA THR A 581 -19.23 46.43 11.36
C THR A 581 -20.10 45.19 11.55
N TYR A 582 -19.60 44.25 12.35
CA TYR A 582 -20.29 43.05 12.79
C TYR A 582 -20.73 43.20 14.24
N SER A 583 -21.99 42.87 14.52
CA SER A 583 -22.44 42.49 15.86
C SER A 583 -23.40 41.32 15.73
N THR A 584 -23.61 40.57 16.82
CA THR A 584 -24.61 39.49 16.86
C THR A 584 -26.01 40.01 16.57
N GLU A 585 -26.38 41.17 17.14
CA GLU A 585 -27.66 41.84 16.91
C GLU A 585 -27.85 42.23 15.42
N MET A 586 -26.80 42.76 14.77
CA MET A 586 -26.82 43.05 13.34
C MET A 586 -26.88 41.77 12.50
N ALA A 587 -26.22 40.69 12.91
CA ALA A 587 -26.24 39.40 12.20
C ALA A 587 -27.60 38.68 12.28
N GLU A 588 -28.34 38.85 13.38
CA GLU A 588 -29.71 38.34 13.53
C GLU A 588 -30.74 39.23 12.81
N GLY A 589 -30.56 40.56 12.82
CA GLY A 589 -31.49 41.51 12.21
C GLY A 589 -31.34 41.73 10.70
N LEU A 590 -30.13 41.66 10.15
CA LEU A 590 -29.84 42.04 8.75
C LEU A 590 -29.85 40.83 7.80
N VAL A 591 -30.99 40.63 7.14
CA VAL A 591 -31.18 39.67 6.04
C VAL A 591 -31.00 40.28 4.63
N THR A 592 -30.70 41.57 4.55
CA THR A 592 -30.31 42.29 3.32
C THR A 592 -29.14 43.21 3.61
N CYS A 593 -28.27 43.42 2.63
CA CYS A 593 -27.23 44.43 2.73
C CYS A 593 -27.87 45.83 2.83
N PRO A 594 -27.57 46.65 3.86
CA PRO A 594 -28.16 47.98 3.99
C PRO A 594 -27.70 48.96 2.91
N LEU A 595 -26.56 48.69 2.27
CA LEU A 595 -25.92 49.54 1.26
C LEU A 595 -26.53 49.30 -0.13
N CYS A 596 -26.50 48.06 -0.63
CA CYS A 596 -26.97 47.71 -1.99
C CYS A 596 -28.28 46.90 -2.04
N ARG A 597 -28.91 46.60 -0.90
CA ARG A 597 -30.21 45.88 -0.76
C ARG A 597 -30.27 44.44 -1.28
N VAL A 598 -29.18 43.90 -1.80
CA VAL A 598 -29.02 42.46 -2.11
C VAL A 598 -29.38 41.61 -0.90
N GLN A 599 -30.14 40.53 -1.11
CA GLN A 599 -30.45 39.56 -0.05
C GLN A 599 -29.18 38.80 0.33
N SER A 600 -28.79 38.94 1.59
CA SER A 600 -27.62 38.31 2.18
C SER A 600 -27.72 38.48 3.67
N LYS A 601 -27.41 37.44 4.44
CA LYS A 601 -27.18 37.60 5.89
C LYS A 601 -25.80 38.21 6.12
N LEU A 602 -25.69 39.03 7.15
CA LEU A 602 -24.39 39.49 7.64
C LEU A 602 -23.62 38.30 8.26
N LYS A 603 -22.35 38.15 7.90
CA LYS A 603 -21.39 37.20 8.49
C LYS A 603 -20.24 37.98 9.11
N GLN A 604 -19.57 37.41 10.10
CA GLN A 604 -18.26 37.92 10.53
C GLN A 604 -17.24 37.62 9.43
N LEU A 605 -16.44 38.61 9.03
CA LEU A 605 -15.48 38.47 7.94
C LEU A 605 -14.28 37.66 8.44
N SER A 606 -14.09 36.46 7.90
CA SER A 606 -13.06 35.52 8.36
C SER A 606 -11.99 35.33 7.29
N ILE A 607 -10.88 36.07 7.41
CA ILE A 607 -9.65 35.68 6.73
C ILE A 607 -9.23 34.34 7.35
N ALA A 608 -9.17 33.29 6.54
CA ALA A 608 -8.74 31.97 6.98
C ALA A 608 -7.46 31.62 6.23
N TYR A 609 -6.42 31.23 6.97
CA TYR A 609 -5.11 30.96 6.41
C TYR A 609 -4.74 29.49 6.61
N THR A 610 -4.32 28.85 5.51
CA THR A 610 -3.96 27.43 5.47
C THR A 610 -3.12 27.22 4.18
N PRO A 611 -1.79 27.06 4.27
CA PRO A 611 -0.91 26.98 3.09
C PRO A 611 -1.29 25.92 2.06
N ALA A 612 -1.78 24.76 2.50
CA ALA A 612 -2.21 23.67 1.61
C ALA A 612 -3.54 23.94 0.88
N VAL A 613 -4.24 25.04 1.19
CA VAL A 613 -5.57 25.40 0.65
C VAL A 613 -5.51 26.69 -0.16
N THR A 614 -4.70 27.66 0.28
CA THR A 614 -4.53 28.97 -0.39
C THR A 614 -3.74 28.82 -1.68
N TYR A 615 -4.40 29.05 -2.82
CA TYR A 615 -3.72 29.14 -4.11
C TYR A 615 -3.06 30.51 -4.31
N GLY A 616 -1.75 30.49 -4.55
CA GLY A 616 -0.92 31.64 -4.87
C GLY A 616 -0.55 32.53 -3.68
N GLU A 617 0.37 33.46 -3.91
CA GLU A 617 0.81 34.47 -2.93
C GLU A 617 -0.13 35.69 -2.84
N GLN A 618 -1.25 35.66 -3.55
CA GLN A 618 -2.16 36.81 -3.66
C GLN A 618 -2.90 37.09 -2.33
N PRO A 619 -3.09 38.37 -1.95
CA PRO A 619 -3.86 38.74 -0.76
C PRO A 619 -5.34 38.34 -0.88
N PRO A 620 -6.05 38.19 0.26
CA PRO A 620 -7.47 37.91 0.25
C PRO A 620 -8.26 39.13 -0.26
N THR A 621 -8.97 38.93 -1.36
CA THR A 621 -9.69 39.98 -2.11
C THR A 621 -11.14 39.63 -2.39
N HIS A 622 -11.49 38.36 -2.26
CA HIS A 622 -12.80 37.79 -2.50
C HIS A 622 -13.30 37.05 -1.26
N ILE A 623 -14.60 36.79 -1.18
CA ILE A 623 -15.25 36.06 -0.08
C ILE A 623 -16.14 34.96 -0.62
N PHE A 624 -16.06 33.78 -0.02
CA PHE A 624 -16.95 32.67 -0.29
C PHE A 624 -18.39 32.95 0.22
N ASN A 625 -19.37 32.75 -0.65
CA ASN A 625 -20.80 32.88 -0.37
C ASN A 625 -21.38 31.48 -0.12
N PRO A 626 -22.07 31.19 1.01
CA PRO A 626 -22.63 32.12 1.99
C PRO A 626 -21.86 32.21 3.33
N CYS A 627 -20.61 31.74 3.41
CA CYS A 627 -19.89 31.65 4.69
C CYS A 627 -19.20 32.95 5.14
N GLY A 628 -18.69 33.77 4.23
CA GLY A 628 -17.92 34.98 4.55
C GLY A 628 -16.43 34.72 4.85
N CYS A 629 -15.91 33.56 4.44
CA CYS A 629 -14.47 33.28 4.47
C CYS A 629 -13.78 34.00 3.32
N ALA A 630 -12.71 34.76 3.59
CA ALA A 630 -11.97 35.54 2.60
C ALA A 630 -10.78 34.78 2.01
N ALA A 631 -10.52 34.97 0.72
CA ALA A 631 -9.47 34.29 -0.06
C ALA A 631 -9.01 35.12 -1.28
N SER A 632 -7.93 34.70 -1.94
CA SER A 632 -7.53 35.21 -3.27
C SER A 632 -8.57 34.86 -4.34
N LEU A 633 -8.55 35.57 -5.48
CA LEU A 633 -9.44 35.26 -6.61
C LEU A 633 -9.22 33.82 -7.10
N ASP A 634 -7.98 33.45 -7.40
CA ASP A 634 -7.55 32.13 -7.88
C ASP A 634 -8.04 30.99 -6.95
N CYS A 635 -8.00 31.22 -5.64
CA CYS A 635 -8.51 30.28 -4.62
C CYS A 635 -10.05 30.21 -4.66
N CYS A 636 -10.74 31.34 -4.76
CA CYS A 636 -12.19 31.38 -4.92
C CYS A 636 -12.67 30.69 -6.20
N GLU A 637 -11.99 30.89 -7.33
CA GLU A 637 -12.27 30.25 -8.61
C GLU A 637 -12.09 28.73 -8.50
N PHE A 638 -10.89 28.25 -8.16
CA PHE A 638 -10.57 26.81 -8.04
C PHE A 638 -11.57 26.07 -7.13
N TRP A 639 -11.82 26.56 -5.92
CA TRP A 639 -12.72 25.89 -4.97
C TRP A 639 -14.21 26.04 -5.31
N SER A 640 -14.57 26.91 -6.25
CA SER A 640 -15.93 26.98 -6.82
C SER A 640 -16.17 25.99 -7.96
N GLU A 641 -15.12 25.60 -8.70
CA GLU A 641 -15.23 24.60 -9.78
C GLU A 641 -15.17 23.16 -9.26
N ILE A 642 -14.36 22.90 -8.21
CA ILE A 642 -14.17 21.56 -7.64
C ILE A 642 -15.43 21.09 -6.88
N LYS A 643 -16.26 20.30 -7.58
CA LYS A 643 -17.45 19.66 -7.04
C LYS A 643 -17.09 18.47 -6.16
N ILE A 644 -17.42 18.55 -4.87
CA ILE A 644 -17.20 17.51 -3.87
C ILE A 644 -18.34 16.49 -3.93
N HIS A 645 -18.02 15.19 -4.02
CA HIS A 645 -19.02 14.14 -4.10
C HIS A 645 -19.87 14.03 -2.83
N HIS A 646 -19.24 13.91 -1.64
CA HIS A 646 -19.93 13.76 -0.36
C HIS A 646 -19.55 14.87 0.63
N PRO A 647 -20.05 16.12 0.47
CA PRO A 647 -19.81 17.20 1.42
C PRO A 647 -20.30 16.83 2.84
N PRO A 648 -19.82 17.51 3.90
CA PRO A 648 -20.29 17.24 5.26
C PRO A 648 -21.78 17.54 5.47
N THR A 649 -22.37 18.43 4.65
CA THR A 649 -23.79 18.81 4.71
C THR A 649 -24.68 17.72 4.11
N PRO A 650 -25.54 17.04 4.89
CA PRO A 650 -26.38 15.96 4.39
C PRO A 650 -27.30 16.39 3.24
N GLY A 651 -27.57 15.48 2.31
CA GLY A 651 -28.47 15.70 1.17
C GLY A 651 -27.87 16.52 0.01
N HIS A 652 -26.66 17.06 0.18
CA HIS A 652 -25.92 17.72 -0.89
C HIS A 652 -24.91 16.72 -1.47
N THR A 653 -24.76 16.68 -2.79
CA THR A 653 -23.78 15.83 -3.50
C THR A 653 -23.36 16.53 -4.79
N GLY A 654 -22.09 16.42 -5.17
CA GLY A 654 -21.55 17.04 -6.39
C GLY A 654 -21.56 18.57 -6.37
N VAL A 655 -21.31 19.18 -5.20
CA VAL A 655 -21.34 20.65 -4.98
C VAL A 655 -19.98 21.18 -4.53
N PRO A 656 -19.60 22.41 -4.88
CA PRO A 656 -18.40 23.05 -4.36
C PRO A 656 -18.54 23.46 -2.89
N LEU A 657 -17.41 23.57 -2.19
CA LEU A 657 -17.31 23.88 -0.76
C LEU A 657 -16.32 25.01 -0.50
N CYS A 658 -16.60 25.86 0.49
CA CYS A 658 -15.54 26.69 1.06
C CYS A 658 -14.52 25.77 1.75
N PRO A 659 -13.24 25.72 1.34
CA PRO A 659 -12.27 24.77 1.88
C PRO A 659 -11.91 25.06 3.34
N TYR A 660 -12.14 26.30 3.80
CA TYR A 660 -11.82 26.73 5.16
C TYR A 660 -12.88 26.32 6.20
N CYS A 661 -14.14 26.09 5.81
CA CYS A 661 -15.20 25.72 6.77
C CYS A 661 -16.07 24.52 6.35
N ALA A 662 -15.96 24.09 5.09
CA ALA A 662 -16.81 23.12 4.41
C ALA A 662 -18.32 23.48 4.38
N GLU A 663 -18.63 24.78 4.44
CA GLU A 663 -19.96 25.28 4.05
C GLU A 663 -20.12 25.08 2.53
N VAL A 664 -21.30 24.62 2.10
CA VAL A 664 -21.63 24.50 0.68
C VAL A 664 -21.72 25.89 0.06
N LEU A 665 -21.05 26.10 -1.06
CA LEU A 665 -21.10 27.39 -1.75
C LEU A 665 -22.44 27.59 -2.47
N ASP A 666 -22.80 28.84 -2.65
CA ASP A 666 -23.95 29.24 -3.47
C ASP A 666 -23.75 28.79 -4.93
N ALA A 667 -24.80 28.26 -5.55
CA ALA A 667 -24.74 27.60 -6.86
C ALA A 667 -24.79 28.58 -8.05
N GLU A 668 -25.25 29.81 -7.86
CA GLU A 668 -25.27 30.85 -8.89
C GLU A 668 -24.15 31.86 -8.68
N LYS A 669 -23.81 32.18 -7.42
CA LYS A 669 -22.75 33.13 -7.08
C LYS A 669 -21.89 32.63 -5.91
N PRO A 670 -20.95 31.69 -6.15
CA PRO A 670 -20.17 31.02 -5.10
C PRO A 670 -19.22 31.95 -4.33
N PHE A 671 -18.88 33.12 -4.86
CA PHE A 671 -18.08 34.15 -4.18
C PHE A 671 -18.42 35.58 -4.66
N SER A 672 -17.92 36.58 -3.94
CA SER A 672 -17.96 38.00 -4.34
C SER A 672 -16.61 38.67 -4.11
N ARG A 673 -16.25 39.67 -4.92
CA ARG A 673 -15.14 40.61 -4.62
C ARG A 673 -15.47 41.43 -3.37
N MET A 674 -14.49 41.74 -2.52
CA MET A 674 -14.71 42.56 -1.32
C MET A 674 -14.92 44.04 -1.67
N VAL A 675 -15.93 44.64 -1.02
CA VAL A 675 -16.39 46.01 -1.28
C VAL A 675 -16.46 46.79 0.04
N THR A 676 -15.70 47.87 0.12
CA THR A 676 -15.76 48.88 1.18
C THR A 676 -16.78 49.99 0.81
N GLY A 677 -17.01 50.94 1.73
CA GLY A 677 -18.12 51.90 1.64
C GLY A 677 -18.22 52.68 0.32
N HIS A 678 -19.44 53.00 -0.10
CA HIS A 678 -19.77 53.70 -1.36
C HIS A 678 -19.42 52.96 -2.68
N GLY A 679 -19.18 51.65 -2.65
CA GLY A 679 -18.85 50.89 -3.85
C GLY A 679 -17.38 51.07 -4.21
N VAL A 680 -16.51 50.73 -3.27
CA VAL A 680 -15.05 50.88 -3.41
C VAL A 680 -14.42 49.51 -3.16
N THR A 681 -13.87 48.89 -4.20
CA THR A 681 -13.32 47.52 -4.18
C THR A 681 -11.91 47.43 -3.63
N ILE A 682 -11.57 46.27 -3.05
CA ILE A 682 -10.18 45.85 -2.83
C ILE A 682 -9.66 45.22 -4.13
N ASP A 683 -8.45 45.58 -4.57
CA ASP A 683 -7.78 45.02 -5.75
C ASP A 683 -6.80 43.89 -5.40
N LYS A 684 -6.21 43.25 -6.42
CA LYS A 684 -5.27 42.11 -6.26
C LYS A 684 -3.96 42.43 -5.52
N ASN A 685 -3.65 43.71 -5.28
CA ASN A 685 -2.52 44.16 -4.49
C ASN A 685 -2.93 44.50 -3.04
N GLY A 686 -4.22 44.42 -2.71
CA GLY A 686 -4.81 44.91 -1.47
C GLY A 686 -5.20 46.40 -1.52
N GLU A 687 -5.02 47.09 -2.64
CA GLU A 687 -5.31 48.51 -2.77
C GLU A 687 -6.80 48.81 -2.91
N VAL A 688 -7.22 49.95 -2.36
CA VAL A 688 -8.62 50.37 -2.28
C VAL A 688 -8.95 51.33 -3.42
N SER A 689 -9.75 50.85 -4.36
CA SER A 689 -10.08 51.52 -5.63
C SER A 689 -11.59 51.73 -5.76
N ALA A 690 -12.04 52.80 -6.40
CA ALA A 690 -13.47 52.94 -6.72
C ALA A 690 -13.91 51.76 -7.61
N ALA A 691 -15.11 51.21 -7.39
CA ALA A 691 -15.66 50.23 -8.29
C ALA A 691 -15.98 50.90 -9.63
N ASP A 692 -15.30 50.49 -10.70
CA ASP A 692 -15.74 50.79 -12.05
C ASP A 692 -17.14 50.19 -12.26
N GLU A 693 -18.02 50.91 -12.97
CA GLU A 693 -19.37 50.44 -13.31
C GLU A 693 -19.32 49.39 -14.44
N GLU A 694 -18.60 48.28 -14.21
CA GLU A 694 -18.70 47.10 -15.07
C GLU A 694 -20.10 46.49 -14.94
N LYS A 695 -20.82 46.51 -16.06
CA LYS A 695 -22.21 46.04 -16.15
C LYS A 695 -22.23 44.58 -16.57
N GLU A 696 -22.68 43.73 -15.64
CA GLU A 696 -23.40 42.49 -15.95
C GLU A 696 -24.85 42.81 -16.36
#